data_AF-A0A3B9EK25-F1
#
_entry.id   AF-A0A3B9EK25-F1
#
_cell.length_a   1.000
_cell.length_b   1.000
_cell.length_c   1.000
_cell.angle_alpha   90.00
_cell.angle_beta   90.00
_cell.angle_gamma   90.00
#
_symmetry.space_group_name_H-M   'P 1'
#
loop_
_entity.id
_entity.type
_entity.pdbx_description
1 polymer ?
#
loop_
_entity_poly.entity_id
_entity_poly.type
_entity_poly.pdbx_seq_one_letter_code
_entity_poly.pdbx_strand_id
1 'polypeptide(L)'
;MKVLKSAKIGTYALRVSSLFGLNLLNLLVLQTSRLPDVHRVEALTTVADRDYDHTYLALRRPTYASRTFLGGLKLSTRTGLFVTVGLLAIMVYAGLIVHVNDRVTVAHLGLQRAQDLSATVTEVARGQAALQSHEKRYILTRDSEDAKEIRGLIDGQSRALDALTSHADAGDLERPIATLKDGLVQYDQHLGQLDATLPGNPAAAGTALRDADQALAPRLATLGGRAATDLMAKINQLGSEMVLTGDPLHLVDLQNAYKQLAQTIVEAKRPRTERAAMTDLLTRHREALKGLITARVQLNDDAQRFDDIQAYVAPSLGTLTSVAGELMAERWQNLEDARKFAAASLVGGGAAIILWVMTLGLIVMRSLTRPVQALADAADRLARGDRTVMIPGRGNRDAIGHLARAFDDWMGALADSEHLRQDLEHARAKTQQAVETMTAEAERAQEAVDEAEVLRRTLADYRREMDEMENILAELEEDQNGQPPVPALAKAQALAQAQAHSHPGVPGAGGDAALARVSDHLSQVSRQASSAIVDVELTDTLIRNIGAARDQLDGLGGHVGAVREEFNQFLFGSPGQPGQGQDADGKTVALNGGAMRQASLKDPESRARLAAIRDAVERAERALGACAHEIDQVTDTAQRLAASASDEARLATDQLAAQSEYLKALLDTLSHRDAPQAIADGTAEAGRRASGRPQDRDAG
;
A
#
# COMPACT_ATOMS: atom_id res chain seq x y z
N MET A 1 4.45 -31.87 -14.27
CA MET A 1 4.47 -31.31 -15.65
C MET A 1 4.08 -29.83 -15.76
N LYS A 2 3.24 -29.26 -14.87
CA LYS A 2 2.95 -27.81 -14.83
C LYS A 2 4.07 -26.93 -14.22
N VAL A 3 4.93 -27.49 -13.35
CA VAL A 3 6.05 -26.77 -12.70
C VAL A 3 7.19 -26.44 -13.68
N LEU A 4 7.44 -27.27 -14.71
CA LEU A 4 8.46 -26.99 -15.75
C LEU A 4 8.05 -25.91 -16.77
N LYS A 5 6.76 -25.54 -16.85
CA LYS A 5 6.31 -24.44 -17.73
C LYS A 5 6.50 -23.06 -17.09
N SER A 6 6.36 -22.94 -15.76
CA SER A 6 6.54 -21.67 -15.04
C SER A 6 8.02 -21.24 -14.97
N ALA A 7 8.93 -22.19 -14.73
CA ALA A 7 10.37 -21.93 -14.73
C ALA A 7 10.87 -21.39 -16.08
N LYS A 8 10.35 -21.91 -17.21
CA LYS A 8 10.71 -21.41 -18.54
C LYS A 8 10.24 -19.96 -18.78
N ILE A 9 9.08 -19.57 -18.27
CA ILE A 9 8.54 -18.21 -18.48
C ILE A 9 9.38 -17.16 -17.72
N GLY A 10 9.84 -17.48 -16.49
CA GLY A 10 10.76 -16.61 -15.74
C GLY A 10 12.13 -16.45 -16.39
N THR A 11 12.69 -17.53 -16.97
CA THR A 11 13.98 -17.45 -17.68
C THR A 11 13.89 -16.69 -19.02
N TYR A 12 12.75 -16.76 -19.71
CA TYR A 12 12.50 -15.95 -20.91
C TYR A 12 12.34 -14.46 -20.58
N ALA A 13 11.68 -14.10 -19.47
CA ALA A 13 11.57 -12.70 -19.03
C ALA A 13 12.93 -12.10 -18.64
N LEU A 14 13.79 -12.86 -17.93
CA LEU A 14 15.15 -12.40 -17.62
C LEU A 14 16.06 -12.30 -18.86
N ARG A 15 15.93 -13.22 -19.84
CA ARG A 15 16.69 -13.13 -21.10
C ARG A 15 16.25 -11.96 -21.97
N VAL A 16 14.95 -11.64 -22.01
CA VAL A 16 14.44 -10.48 -22.75
C VAL A 16 14.88 -9.16 -22.09
N SER A 17 14.94 -9.10 -20.75
CA SER A 17 15.48 -7.93 -20.03
C SER A 17 16.99 -7.76 -20.22
N SER A 18 17.76 -8.86 -20.25
CA SER A 18 19.20 -8.85 -20.56
C SER A 18 19.50 -8.42 -22.00
N LEU A 19 18.71 -8.88 -22.99
CA LEU A 19 18.83 -8.47 -24.39
C LEU A 19 18.47 -7.00 -24.61
N PHE A 20 17.49 -6.46 -23.89
CA PHE A 20 17.16 -5.03 -23.92
C PHE A 20 18.21 -4.16 -23.23
N GLY A 21 18.76 -4.63 -22.09
CA GLY A 21 19.86 -3.95 -21.38
C GLY A 21 21.15 -3.85 -22.20
N LEU A 22 21.52 -4.92 -22.91
CA LEU A 22 22.71 -4.92 -23.79
C LEU A 22 22.54 -3.99 -25.00
N ASN A 23 21.34 -3.92 -25.58
CA ASN A 23 21.07 -3.05 -26.72
C ASN A 23 21.09 -1.56 -26.33
N LEU A 24 20.66 -1.24 -25.10
CA LEU A 24 20.71 0.12 -24.57
C LEU A 24 22.15 0.55 -24.22
N LEU A 25 22.98 -0.37 -23.71
CA LEU A 25 24.39 -0.09 -23.41
C LEU A 25 25.20 0.15 -24.70
N ASN A 26 24.92 -0.60 -25.77
CA ASN A 26 25.55 -0.39 -27.07
C ASN A 26 25.11 0.95 -27.71
N LEU A 27 23.88 1.39 -27.46
CA LEU A 27 23.40 2.71 -27.89
C LEU A 27 24.11 3.85 -27.13
N LEU A 28 24.43 3.63 -25.85
CA LEU A 28 25.12 4.59 -24.99
C LEU A 28 26.63 4.72 -25.31
N VAL A 29 27.29 3.62 -25.69
CA VAL A 29 28.72 3.60 -26.04
C VAL A 29 29.00 4.19 -27.43
N LEU A 30 28.06 4.10 -28.37
CA LEU A 30 28.18 4.76 -29.68
C LEU A 30 28.00 6.29 -29.63
N GLN A 31 27.53 6.85 -28.50
CA GLN A 31 27.17 8.26 -28.38
C GLN A 31 28.25 9.15 -27.76
N THR A 32 29.32 8.58 -27.21
CA THR A 32 30.37 9.32 -26.48
C THR A 32 31.66 9.58 -27.28
N SER A 33 31.78 9.12 -28.53
CA SER A 33 33.05 9.11 -29.27
C SER A 33 33.23 10.17 -30.37
N ARG A 34 32.47 11.28 -30.39
CA ARG A 34 32.70 12.35 -31.38
C ARG A 34 32.70 13.76 -30.79
N LEU A 35 33.91 14.26 -30.50
CA LEU A 35 34.47 15.60 -30.74
C LEU A 35 35.73 15.78 -29.87
N PRO A 36 36.73 16.64 -30.21
CA PRO A 36 36.92 17.46 -31.43
C PRO A 36 38.37 17.44 -32.01
N ASP A 37 38.61 18.07 -33.18
CA ASP A 37 39.82 18.89 -33.36
C ASP A 37 39.73 19.89 -34.54
N VAL A 38 40.48 20.99 -34.43
CA VAL A 38 40.40 22.24 -35.19
C VAL A 38 41.58 22.41 -36.18
N HIS A 39 41.37 23.21 -37.23
CA HIS A 39 42.30 23.83 -38.21
C HIS A 39 42.60 23.10 -39.53
N ARG A 40 42.25 23.73 -40.68
CA ARG A 40 43.22 24.37 -41.60
C ARG A 40 42.53 25.22 -42.69
N VAL A 41 43.20 26.32 -43.03
CA VAL A 41 42.95 27.32 -44.08
C VAL A 41 43.35 26.75 -45.45
N GLU A 42 42.59 27.03 -46.51
CA GLU A 42 43.14 27.32 -47.85
C GLU A 42 42.13 28.04 -48.75
N ALA A 43 42.67 28.95 -49.56
CA ALA A 43 42.00 29.95 -50.39
C ALA A 43 41.98 29.54 -51.88
N LEU A 44 41.45 30.45 -52.73
CA LEU A 44 41.44 30.50 -54.22
C LEU A 44 40.10 30.02 -54.83
N THR A 45 39.40 30.72 -55.74
CA THR A 45 39.69 31.92 -56.53
C THR A 45 38.40 32.48 -57.14
N THR A 46 38.33 33.81 -57.19
CA THR A 46 37.59 34.75 -58.05
C THR A 46 37.00 34.23 -59.38
N VAL A 47 35.72 34.56 -59.63
CA VAL A 47 35.28 35.18 -60.89
C VAL A 47 34.33 36.31 -60.54
N ALA A 48 34.64 37.50 -61.05
CA ALA A 48 33.86 38.72 -60.93
C ALA A 48 32.76 38.75 -62.00
N ASP A 49 31.56 39.15 -61.61
CA ASP A 49 30.75 40.03 -62.46
C ASP A 49 29.95 40.99 -61.58
N ARG A 50 29.93 42.26 -61.99
CA ARG A 50 29.28 43.39 -61.31
C ARG A 50 27.85 43.53 -61.84
N ASP A 51 26.86 43.70 -60.98
CA ASP A 51 26.10 44.97 -60.90
C ASP A 51 24.95 44.93 -59.87
N TYR A 52 24.91 46.01 -59.11
CA TYR A 52 23.86 46.64 -58.28
C TYR A 52 22.74 45.84 -57.58
N ASP A 53 22.68 46.11 -56.26
CA ASP A 53 21.49 46.22 -55.40
C ASP A 53 20.51 45.05 -55.33
N HIS A 54 20.76 44.11 -54.39
CA HIS A 54 19.70 43.46 -53.59
C HIS A 54 20.25 43.02 -52.22
N THR A 55 20.71 43.98 -51.40
CA THR A 55 21.28 43.73 -50.05
C THR A 55 20.19 43.54 -48.97
N TYR A 56 19.15 42.73 -49.17
CA TYR A 56 18.28 42.27 -48.06
C TYR A 56 17.65 40.88 -48.23
N LEU A 57 17.80 40.18 -49.36
CA LEU A 57 17.11 38.90 -49.62
C LEU A 57 17.99 37.64 -49.49
N ALA A 58 19.09 37.71 -48.75
CA ALA A 58 20.00 36.57 -48.58
C ALA A 58 20.33 36.32 -47.11
N LEU A 59 19.42 35.67 -46.35
CA LEU A 59 19.75 34.78 -45.22
C LEU A 59 18.49 34.11 -44.62
N ARG A 60 17.86 33.19 -45.37
CA ARG A 60 17.10 32.08 -44.74
C ARG A 60 17.42 30.76 -45.44
N ARG A 61 18.69 30.34 -45.37
CA ARG A 61 19.08 28.96 -45.71
C ARG A 61 18.41 28.00 -44.71
N PRO A 62 17.88 26.84 -45.16
CA PRO A 62 17.13 25.92 -44.30
C PRO A 62 18.11 25.21 -43.36
N THR A 63 18.28 25.77 -42.16
CA THR A 63 19.33 25.31 -41.25
C THR A 63 18.70 24.44 -40.16
N TYR A 64 18.96 23.15 -40.26
CA TYR A 64 18.65 22.04 -39.34
C TYR A 64 17.61 22.33 -38.25
N ALA A 65 16.38 21.84 -38.44
CA ALA A 65 15.34 21.86 -37.41
C ALA A 65 15.84 21.10 -36.17
N SER A 66 16.31 21.83 -35.16
CA SER A 66 16.83 21.25 -33.93
C SER A 66 15.74 20.41 -33.27
N ARG A 67 16.07 19.15 -32.97
CA ARG A 67 15.19 18.23 -32.24
C ARG A 67 15.66 18.18 -30.80
N THR A 68 14.73 18.28 -29.86
CA THR A 68 15.06 18.07 -28.45
C THR A 68 15.08 16.58 -28.12
N PHE A 69 15.64 16.25 -26.95
CA PHE A 69 15.64 14.88 -26.45
C PHE A 69 14.21 14.31 -26.43
N LEU A 70 14.00 13.13 -27.03
CA LEU A 70 12.70 12.49 -27.33
C LEU A 70 11.75 13.23 -28.30
N GLY A 71 12.17 14.36 -28.90
CA GLY A 71 11.40 15.25 -29.80
C GLY A 71 10.74 14.59 -31.02
N GLY A 72 11.15 13.38 -31.39
CA GLY A 72 10.58 12.60 -32.49
C GLY A 72 9.25 11.91 -32.17
N LEU A 73 8.89 11.75 -30.89
CA LEU A 73 7.66 11.11 -30.43
C LEU A 73 6.60 12.17 -30.07
N LYS A 74 5.32 11.88 -30.32
CA LYS A 74 4.20 12.74 -29.85
C LYS A 74 4.19 12.79 -28.32
N LEU A 75 3.74 13.91 -27.75
CA LEU A 75 3.67 14.10 -26.31
C LEU A 75 2.82 13.03 -25.62
N SER A 76 1.66 12.69 -26.20
CA SER A 76 0.77 11.63 -25.70
C SER A 76 1.42 10.25 -25.69
N THR A 77 2.33 9.97 -26.63
CA THR A 77 3.07 8.71 -26.67
C THR A 77 4.09 8.63 -25.54
N ARG A 78 4.72 9.74 -25.15
CA ARG A 78 5.71 9.76 -24.05
C ARG A 78 5.03 9.58 -22.69
N THR A 79 3.94 10.31 -22.45
CA THR A 79 3.15 10.17 -21.22
C THR A 79 2.48 8.80 -21.15
N GLY A 80 1.94 8.30 -22.28
CA GLY A 80 1.41 6.94 -22.39
C GLY A 80 2.46 5.88 -22.07
N LEU A 81 3.68 6.00 -22.60
CA LEU A 81 4.78 5.07 -22.31
C LEU A 81 5.09 5.05 -20.80
N PHE A 82 5.19 6.22 -20.15
CA PHE A 82 5.42 6.30 -18.70
C PHE A 82 4.32 5.60 -17.89
N VAL A 83 3.05 5.82 -18.23
CA VAL A 83 1.92 5.16 -17.56
C VAL A 83 1.96 3.64 -17.77
N THR A 84 2.21 3.16 -19.00
CA THR A 84 2.32 1.73 -19.29
C THR A 84 3.47 1.07 -18.53
N VAL A 85 4.60 1.78 -18.40
CA VAL A 85 5.75 1.31 -17.62
C VAL A 85 5.42 1.28 -16.13
N GLY A 86 4.73 2.28 -15.60
CA GLY A 86 4.26 2.29 -14.22
C GLY A 86 3.32 1.11 -13.91
N LEU A 87 2.35 0.82 -14.80
CA LEU A 87 1.47 -0.34 -14.66
C LEU A 87 2.25 -1.67 -14.72
N LEU A 88 3.22 -1.78 -15.62
CA LEU A 88 4.08 -2.96 -15.71
C LEU A 88 4.92 -3.14 -14.44
N ALA A 89 5.45 -2.06 -13.87
CA ALA A 89 6.18 -2.07 -12.61
C ALA A 89 5.31 -2.56 -11.45
N ILE A 90 4.04 -2.13 -11.37
CA ILE A 90 3.07 -2.62 -10.39
C ILE A 90 2.82 -4.12 -10.57
N MET A 91 2.60 -4.59 -11.82
CA MET A 91 2.43 -6.04 -12.07
C MET A 91 3.66 -6.86 -11.68
N VAL A 92 4.87 -6.37 -11.98
CA VAL A 92 6.12 -7.04 -11.59
C VAL A 92 6.24 -7.11 -10.06
N TYR A 93 5.92 -6.02 -9.36
CA TYR A 93 5.96 -6.01 -7.90
C TYR A 93 4.90 -6.92 -7.27
N ALA A 94 3.68 -6.96 -7.82
CA ALA A 94 2.65 -7.89 -7.40
C ALA A 94 3.09 -9.35 -7.60
N GLY A 95 3.70 -9.68 -8.74
CA GLY A 95 4.27 -11.00 -8.99
C GLY A 95 5.40 -11.37 -8.02
N LEU A 96 6.24 -10.39 -7.64
CA LEU A 96 7.27 -10.57 -6.62
C LEU A 96 6.66 -10.90 -5.25
N ILE A 97 5.61 -10.17 -4.83
CA ILE A 97 4.91 -10.43 -3.55
C ILE A 97 4.36 -11.86 -3.53
N VAL A 98 3.68 -12.30 -4.60
CA VAL A 98 3.12 -13.65 -4.69
C VAL A 98 4.23 -14.71 -4.61
N HIS A 99 5.33 -14.52 -5.34
CA HIS A 99 6.46 -15.46 -5.32
C HIS A 99 7.13 -15.57 -3.94
N VAL A 100 7.31 -14.43 -3.27
CA VAL A 100 7.86 -14.37 -1.91
C VAL A 100 6.91 -15.06 -0.92
N ASN A 101 5.62 -14.79 -1.03
CA ASN A 101 4.61 -15.40 -0.16
C ASN A 101 4.52 -16.92 -0.35
N ASP A 102 4.56 -17.42 -1.60
CA ASP A 102 4.59 -18.85 -1.89
C ASP A 102 5.81 -19.53 -1.25
N ARG A 103 6.99 -18.91 -1.34
CA ARG A 103 8.21 -19.47 -0.74
C ARG A 103 8.12 -19.56 0.79
N VAL A 104 7.61 -18.52 1.44
CA VAL A 104 7.40 -18.52 2.91
C VAL A 104 6.33 -19.53 3.30
N THR A 105 5.25 -19.64 2.52
CA THR A 105 4.16 -20.60 2.78
C THR A 105 4.66 -22.04 2.68
N VAL A 106 5.44 -22.36 1.65
CA VAL A 106 6.05 -23.70 1.48
C VAL A 106 7.00 -24.01 2.64
N ALA A 107 7.83 -23.04 3.07
CA ALA A 107 8.71 -23.22 4.21
C ALA A 107 7.92 -23.45 5.53
N HIS A 108 6.83 -22.71 5.73
CA HIS A 108 5.97 -22.86 6.90
C HIS A 108 5.25 -24.22 6.92
N LEU A 109 4.67 -24.65 5.79
CA LEU A 109 4.07 -25.98 5.65
C LEU A 109 5.11 -27.10 5.85
N GLY A 110 6.35 -26.88 5.42
CA GLY A 110 7.46 -27.81 5.68
C GLY A 110 7.77 -27.94 7.17
N LEU A 111 7.74 -26.83 7.92
CA LEU A 111 7.93 -26.84 9.37
C LEU A 111 6.78 -27.52 10.11
N GLN A 112 5.53 -27.26 9.72
CA GLN A 112 4.36 -27.93 10.32
C GLN A 112 4.43 -29.45 10.13
N ARG A 113 4.77 -29.92 8.93
CA ARG A 113 4.98 -31.35 8.68
C ARG A 113 6.10 -31.95 9.54
N ALA A 114 7.21 -31.23 9.74
CA ALA A 114 8.27 -31.69 10.64
C ALA A 114 7.81 -31.72 12.11
N GLN A 115 6.96 -30.77 12.53
CA GLN A 115 6.34 -30.77 13.86
C GLN A 115 5.43 -31.97 14.08
N ASP A 116 4.57 -32.27 13.12
CA ASP A 116 3.69 -33.43 13.20
C ASP A 116 4.50 -34.73 13.26
N LEU A 117 5.51 -34.89 12.40
CA LEU A 117 6.43 -36.04 12.42
C LEU A 117 7.14 -36.17 13.79
N SER A 118 7.69 -35.06 14.30
CA SER A 118 8.39 -35.03 15.59
C SER A 118 7.46 -35.34 16.77
N ALA A 119 6.21 -34.89 16.71
CA ALA A 119 5.20 -35.21 17.73
C ALA A 119 4.88 -36.71 17.74
N THR A 120 4.70 -37.34 16.58
CA THR A 120 4.46 -38.79 16.49
C THR A 120 5.69 -39.61 16.90
N VAL A 121 6.91 -39.18 16.54
CA VAL A 121 8.14 -39.82 17.04
C VAL A 121 8.25 -39.70 18.57
N THR A 122 7.88 -38.56 19.13
CA THR A 122 7.86 -38.36 20.58
C THR A 122 6.81 -39.24 21.26
N GLU A 123 5.66 -39.46 20.62
CA GLU A 123 4.63 -40.39 21.09
C GLU A 123 5.17 -41.82 21.14
N VAL A 124 5.86 -42.28 20.09
CA VAL A 124 6.53 -43.60 20.09
C VAL A 124 7.57 -43.70 21.21
N ALA A 125 8.41 -42.68 21.39
CA ALA A 125 9.42 -42.67 22.44
C ALA A 125 8.80 -42.69 23.87
N ARG A 126 7.71 -41.95 24.08
CA ARG A 126 6.95 -41.99 25.34
C ARG A 126 6.28 -43.34 25.55
N GLY A 127 5.70 -43.91 24.50
CA GLY A 127 5.13 -45.25 24.50
C GLY A 127 6.18 -46.28 24.93
N GLN A 128 7.39 -46.20 24.41
CA GLN A 128 8.47 -47.13 24.76
C GLN A 128 8.87 -47.01 26.24
N ALA A 129 8.97 -45.77 26.77
CA ALA A 129 9.24 -45.56 28.19
C ALA A 129 8.10 -46.06 29.09
N ALA A 130 6.85 -45.92 28.66
CA ALA A 130 5.69 -46.48 29.36
C ALA A 130 5.74 -48.01 29.35
N LEU A 131 6.07 -48.63 28.21
CA LEU A 131 6.23 -50.07 28.06
C LEU A 131 7.21 -50.61 29.12
N GLN A 132 8.40 -50.02 29.22
CA GLN A 132 9.43 -50.38 30.21
C GLN A 132 8.94 -50.29 31.67
N SER A 133 8.13 -49.29 31.98
CA SER A 133 7.59 -49.10 33.33
C SER A 133 6.58 -50.18 33.70
N HIS A 134 5.64 -50.46 32.80
CA HIS A 134 4.62 -51.48 32.99
C HIS A 134 5.23 -52.89 32.97
N GLU A 135 6.23 -53.13 32.12
CA GLU A 135 7.01 -54.37 32.07
C GLU A 135 7.63 -54.72 33.42
N LYS A 136 8.38 -53.79 34.02
CA LYS A 136 9.04 -54.02 35.31
C LYS A 136 8.04 -54.36 36.39
N ARG A 137 6.86 -53.72 36.36
CA ARG A 137 5.77 -54.02 37.30
C ARG A 137 5.13 -55.38 37.02
N TYR A 138 4.90 -55.72 35.76
CA TYR A 138 4.36 -57.01 35.34
C TYR A 138 5.29 -58.18 35.70
N ILE A 139 6.60 -58.05 35.46
CA ILE A 139 7.59 -59.07 35.81
C ILE A 139 7.55 -59.39 37.31
N LEU A 140 7.39 -58.37 38.17
CA LEU A 140 7.36 -58.51 39.62
C LEU A 140 6.04 -59.04 40.17
N THR A 141 4.91 -58.55 39.64
CA THR A 141 3.57 -58.82 40.19
C THR A 141 2.85 -59.97 39.50
N ARG A 142 3.17 -60.22 38.22
CA ARG A 142 2.43 -61.11 37.30
C ARG A 142 0.93 -60.80 37.26
N ASP A 143 0.56 -59.52 37.40
CA ASP A 143 -0.83 -59.07 37.33
C ASP A 143 -1.32 -59.01 35.87
N SER A 144 -2.49 -59.60 35.63
CA SER A 144 -3.17 -59.58 34.33
C SER A 144 -3.58 -58.18 33.86
N GLU A 145 -3.78 -57.22 34.78
CA GLU A 145 -4.10 -55.84 34.41
C GLU A 145 -2.91 -55.14 33.75
N ASP A 146 -1.68 -55.34 34.26
CA ASP A 146 -0.48 -54.80 33.63
C ASP A 146 -0.23 -55.41 32.24
N ALA A 147 -0.51 -56.72 32.06
CA ALA A 147 -0.43 -57.35 30.74
C ALA A 147 -1.37 -56.72 29.72
N LYS A 148 -2.62 -56.41 30.11
CA LYS A 148 -3.58 -55.73 29.23
C LYS A 148 -3.09 -54.33 28.85
N GLU A 149 -2.57 -53.59 29.81
CA GLU A 149 -2.06 -52.22 29.59
C GLU A 149 -0.84 -52.23 28.65
N ILE A 150 0.07 -53.19 28.82
CA ILE A 150 1.20 -53.40 27.90
C ILE A 150 0.70 -53.67 26.47
N ARG A 151 -0.27 -54.56 26.27
CA ARG A 151 -0.84 -54.82 24.93
C ARG A 151 -1.49 -53.57 24.33
N GLY A 152 -2.21 -52.79 25.14
CA GLY A 152 -2.76 -51.50 24.72
C GLY A 152 -1.69 -50.50 24.27
N LEU A 153 -0.55 -50.45 24.96
CA LEU A 153 0.61 -49.64 24.57
C LEU A 153 1.25 -50.14 23.26
N ILE A 154 1.37 -51.45 23.06
CA ILE A 154 1.87 -52.05 21.82
C ILE A 154 0.98 -51.66 20.63
N ASP A 155 -0.34 -51.79 20.77
CA ASP A 155 -1.32 -51.39 19.75
C ASP A 155 -1.28 -49.88 19.46
N GLY A 156 -1.08 -49.06 20.50
CA GLY A 156 -0.88 -47.62 20.38
C GLY A 156 0.36 -47.27 19.57
N GLN A 157 1.51 -47.84 19.93
CA GLN A 157 2.78 -47.61 19.24
C GLN A 157 2.75 -48.13 17.80
N SER A 158 2.15 -49.30 17.55
CA SER A 158 2.01 -49.85 16.20
C SER A 158 1.27 -48.87 15.28
N ARG A 159 0.15 -48.29 15.75
CA ARG A 159 -0.59 -47.25 15.01
C ARG A 159 0.23 -45.98 14.79
N ALA A 160 0.99 -45.53 15.79
CA ALA A 160 1.88 -44.38 15.64
C ALA A 160 2.98 -44.64 14.59
N LEU A 161 3.56 -45.84 14.58
CA LEU A 161 4.54 -46.27 13.58
C LEU A 161 3.93 -46.41 12.17
N ASP A 162 2.68 -46.85 12.05
CA ASP A 162 1.93 -46.83 10.79
C ASP A 162 1.71 -45.40 10.28
N ALA A 163 1.33 -44.49 11.17
CA ALA A 163 1.18 -43.07 10.84
C ALA A 163 2.51 -42.46 10.36
N LEU A 164 3.62 -42.77 11.03
CA LEU A 164 4.97 -42.37 10.59
C LEU A 164 5.33 -42.92 9.21
N THR A 165 4.99 -44.18 8.92
CA THR A 165 5.24 -44.81 7.61
C THR A 165 4.48 -44.07 6.50
N SER A 166 3.26 -43.60 6.80
CA SER A 166 2.42 -42.88 5.84
C SER A 166 2.81 -41.39 5.66
N HIS A 167 3.76 -40.89 6.45
CA HIS A 167 4.13 -39.48 6.45
C HIS A 167 4.95 -39.12 5.20
N ALA A 168 4.67 -37.98 4.58
CA ALA A 168 5.33 -37.56 3.33
C ALA A 168 6.85 -37.35 3.46
N ASP A 169 7.32 -37.11 4.69
CA ASP A 169 8.73 -36.91 5.03
C ASP A 169 9.35 -38.15 5.71
N ALA A 170 8.73 -39.33 5.58
CA ALA A 170 9.23 -40.58 6.16
C ALA A 170 10.62 -40.97 5.62
N GLY A 171 10.90 -40.74 4.33
CA GLY A 171 12.24 -40.89 3.74
C GLY A 171 12.97 -42.15 4.19
N ASP A 172 14.16 -42.00 4.77
CA ASP A 172 15.03 -43.08 5.25
C ASP A 172 14.57 -43.72 6.58
N LEU A 173 13.43 -43.32 7.13
CA LEU A 173 12.89 -43.85 8.39
C LEU A 173 12.21 -45.21 8.23
N GLU A 174 11.97 -45.69 7.00
CA GLU A 174 11.31 -46.98 6.76
C GLU A 174 11.99 -48.13 7.50
N ARG A 175 13.32 -48.17 7.48
CA ARG A 175 14.10 -49.24 8.11
C ARG A 175 14.04 -49.19 9.65
N PRO A 176 14.31 -48.04 10.31
CA PRO A 176 14.07 -47.90 11.75
C PRO A 176 12.63 -48.24 12.17
N ILE A 177 11.63 -47.80 11.41
CA ILE A 177 10.22 -48.09 11.68
C ILE A 177 9.95 -49.59 11.62
N ALA A 178 10.46 -50.27 10.59
CA ALA A 178 10.32 -51.73 10.44
C ALA A 178 10.95 -52.48 11.62
N THR A 179 12.16 -52.10 12.04
CA THR A 179 12.82 -52.70 13.22
C THR A 179 12.01 -52.52 14.50
N LEU A 180 11.41 -51.34 14.70
CA LEU A 180 10.55 -51.09 15.87
C LEU A 180 9.27 -51.92 15.84
N LYS A 181 8.60 -52.02 14.67
CA LYS A 181 7.42 -52.88 14.53
C LYS A 181 7.75 -54.35 14.79
N ASP A 182 8.88 -54.83 14.27
CA ASP A 182 9.34 -56.19 14.52
C ASP A 182 9.61 -56.43 16.01
N GLY A 183 10.28 -55.48 16.68
CA GLY A 183 10.50 -55.53 18.11
C GLY A 183 9.21 -55.56 18.93
N LEU A 184 8.18 -54.79 18.54
CA LEU A 184 6.86 -54.83 19.18
C LEU A 184 6.16 -56.19 19.01
N VAL A 185 6.33 -56.84 17.85
CA VAL A 185 5.78 -58.19 17.60
C VAL A 185 6.51 -59.22 18.46
N GLN A 186 7.84 -59.16 18.54
CA GLN A 186 8.61 -60.05 19.42
C GLN A 186 8.23 -59.84 20.90
N TYR A 187 7.98 -58.60 21.28
CA TYR A 187 7.55 -58.23 22.63
C TYR A 187 6.19 -58.84 22.98
N ASP A 188 5.18 -58.70 22.11
CA ASP A 188 3.85 -59.27 22.31
C ASP A 188 3.88 -60.81 22.34
N GLN A 189 4.68 -61.43 21.46
CA GLN A 189 4.88 -62.88 21.47
C GLN A 189 5.48 -63.38 22.79
N HIS A 190 6.46 -62.67 23.34
CA HIS A 190 7.05 -63.03 24.62
C HIS A 190 6.04 -62.86 25.76
N LEU A 191 5.29 -61.75 25.78
CA LEU A 191 4.21 -61.53 26.74
C LEU A 191 3.16 -62.64 26.70
N GLY A 192 2.75 -63.08 25.50
CA GLY A 192 1.83 -64.20 25.33
C GLY A 192 2.37 -65.54 25.84
N GLN A 193 3.67 -65.79 25.73
CA GLN A 193 4.32 -66.96 26.33
C GLN A 193 4.27 -66.90 27.86
N LEU A 194 4.54 -65.73 28.46
CA LEU A 194 4.50 -65.53 29.91
C LEU A 194 3.10 -65.76 30.49
N ASP A 195 2.05 -65.27 29.82
CA ASP A 195 0.66 -65.49 30.24
C ASP A 195 0.26 -66.97 30.18
N ALA A 196 0.82 -67.76 29.24
CA ALA A 196 0.54 -69.18 29.12
C ALA A 196 1.24 -70.04 30.19
N THR A 197 2.40 -69.60 30.70
CA THR A 197 3.22 -70.33 31.69
C THR A 197 2.95 -69.89 33.13
N LEU A 198 1.69 -69.92 33.55
CA LEU A 198 1.26 -69.40 34.87
C LEU A 198 1.81 -70.07 36.17
N PRO A 199 2.62 -71.16 36.25
CA PRO A 199 3.02 -71.64 37.56
C PRO A 199 4.33 -71.01 38.02
N GLY A 200 4.23 -70.08 38.98
CA GLY A 200 5.41 -69.60 39.71
C GLY A 200 5.27 -68.21 40.30
N ASN A 201 4.15 -67.89 40.95
CA ASN A 201 4.09 -66.63 41.70
C ASN A 201 5.15 -66.69 42.82
N PRO A 202 6.22 -65.88 42.76
CA PRO A 202 7.27 -65.89 43.79
C PRO A 202 6.70 -65.54 45.17
N ALA A 203 5.60 -64.77 45.23
CA ALA A 203 4.91 -64.48 46.48
C ALA A 203 4.29 -65.74 47.10
N ALA A 204 3.65 -66.61 46.30
CA ALA A 204 3.04 -67.84 46.78
C ALA A 204 4.08 -68.88 47.23
N ALA A 205 5.18 -69.02 46.48
CA ALA A 205 6.31 -69.85 46.89
C ALA A 205 6.97 -69.31 48.18
N GLY A 206 7.06 -67.98 48.30
CA GLY A 206 7.61 -67.32 49.48
C GLY A 206 6.73 -67.45 50.73
N THR A 207 5.40 -67.46 50.58
CA THR A 207 4.49 -67.77 51.70
C THR A 207 4.59 -69.22 52.12
N ALA A 208 4.61 -70.16 51.16
CA ALA A 208 4.77 -71.59 51.46
C ALA A 208 6.09 -71.89 52.18
N LEU A 209 7.17 -71.20 51.81
CA LEU A 209 8.46 -71.31 52.48
C LEU A 209 8.41 -70.79 53.93
N ARG A 210 7.82 -69.60 54.14
CA ARG A 210 7.64 -69.02 55.49
C ARG A 210 6.80 -69.92 56.39
N ASP A 211 5.72 -70.50 55.87
CA ASP A 211 4.87 -71.42 56.62
C ASP A 211 5.63 -72.70 57.01
N ALA A 212 6.45 -73.22 56.08
CA ALA A 212 7.30 -74.37 56.34
C ALA A 212 8.39 -74.06 57.38
N ASP A 213 9.03 -72.90 57.31
CA ASP A 213 10.02 -72.43 58.28
C ASP A 213 9.44 -72.34 59.70
N GLN A 214 8.26 -71.70 59.83
CA GLN A 214 7.58 -71.56 61.12
C GLN A 214 7.20 -72.91 61.73
N ALA A 215 6.81 -73.89 60.90
CA ALA A 215 6.48 -75.23 61.35
C ALA A 215 7.73 -76.08 61.71
N LEU A 216 8.85 -75.87 61.02
CA LEU A 216 10.08 -76.65 61.19
C LEU A 216 10.94 -76.16 62.37
N ALA A 217 11.01 -74.85 62.60
CA ALA A 217 11.85 -74.21 63.61
C ALA A 217 11.71 -74.78 65.04
N PRO A 218 10.50 -74.90 65.63
CA PRO A 218 10.37 -75.42 67.00
C PRO A 218 10.77 -76.90 67.10
N ARG A 219 10.54 -77.69 66.05
CA ARG A 219 10.90 -79.12 66.05
C ARG A 219 12.41 -79.34 65.92
N LEU A 220 13.07 -78.54 65.08
CA LEU A 220 14.53 -78.52 64.98
C LEU A 220 15.19 -78.12 66.30
N ALA A 221 14.65 -77.14 67.02
CA ALA A 221 15.16 -76.73 68.33
C ALA A 221 15.12 -77.88 69.36
N THR A 222 14.08 -78.73 69.31
CA THR A 222 13.91 -79.86 70.24
C THR A 222 14.79 -81.09 69.95
N LEU A 223 15.50 -81.12 68.81
CA LEU A 223 16.46 -82.18 68.48
C LEU A 223 17.75 -82.11 69.32
N GLY A 224 18.06 -80.97 69.93
CA GLY A 224 19.11 -80.85 70.94
C GLY A 224 20.56 -80.86 70.42
N GLY A 225 20.80 -80.61 69.13
CA GLY A 225 22.16 -80.56 68.56
C GLY A 225 22.42 -79.32 67.70
N ARG A 226 23.52 -78.60 67.96
CA ARG A 226 23.99 -77.44 67.15
C ARG A 226 24.08 -77.77 65.65
N ALA A 227 24.43 -79.01 65.31
CA ALA A 227 24.60 -79.45 63.92
C ALA A 227 23.33 -79.26 63.06
N ALA A 228 22.13 -79.52 63.59
CA ALA A 228 20.88 -79.39 62.83
C ALA A 228 20.52 -77.91 62.58
N THR A 229 20.74 -77.06 63.58
CA THR A 229 20.54 -75.60 63.45
C THR A 229 21.56 -74.96 62.51
N ASP A 230 22.83 -75.41 62.54
CA ASP A 230 23.89 -74.91 61.66
C ASP A 230 23.62 -75.30 60.19
N LEU A 231 23.15 -76.53 59.95
CA LEU A 231 22.72 -76.98 58.62
C LEU A 231 21.52 -76.19 58.10
N MET A 232 20.54 -75.89 58.95
CA MET A 232 19.39 -75.06 58.56
C MET A 232 19.83 -73.63 58.23
N ALA A 233 20.74 -73.04 59.02
CA ALA A 233 21.31 -71.73 58.71
C ALA A 233 22.05 -71.72 57.37
N LYS A 234 22.82 -72.78 57.07
CA LYS A 234 23.48 -72.95 55.76
C LYS A 234 22.47 -73.09 54.61
N ILE A 235 21.39 -73.86 54.80
CA ILE A 235 20.30 -73.97 53.82
C ILE A 235 19.68 -72.59 53.54
N ASN A 236 19.42 -71.81 54.59
CA ASN A 236 18.83 -70.48 54.46
C ASN A 236 19.77 -69.48 53.80
N GLN A 237 21.08 -69.55 54.09
CA GLN A 237 22.09 -68.73 53.42
C GLN A 237 22.17 -69.04 51.92
N LEU A 238 22.36 -70.32 51.55
CA LEU A 238 22.45 -70.75 50.15
C LEU A 238 21.15 -70.48 49.40
N GLY A 239 20.01 -70.73 50.04
CA GLY A 239 18.68 -70.45 49.49
C GLY A 239 18.48 -68.95 49.25
N SER A 240 18.79 -68.11 50.23
CA SER A 240 18.67 -66.66 50.11
C SER A 240 19.59 -66.10 49.03
N GLU A 241 20.81 -66.60 48.92
CA GLU A 241 21.77 -66.17 47.89
C GLU A 241 21.22 -66.44 46.48
N MET A 242 20.77 -67.68 46.22
CA MET A 242 20.17 -68.03 44.92
C MET A 242 18.86 -67.29 44.63
N VAL A 243 18.07 -66.95 45.65
CA VAL A 243 16.84 -66.15 45.47
C VAL A 243 17.16 -64.66 45.22
N LEU A 244 18.27 -64.15 45.76
CA LEU A 244 18.69 -62.77 45.51
C LEU A 244 19.30 -62.64 44.11
N THR A 245 20.18 -63.56 43.74
CA THR A 245 20.87 -63.53 42.44
C THR A 245 20.01 -64.05 41.30
N GLY A 246 19.05 -64.94 41.56
CA GLY A 246 18.31 -65.65 40.52
C GLY A 246 19.18 -66.65 39.74
N ASP A 247 20.33 -67.06 40.28
CA ASP A 247 21.27 -68.00 39.65
C ASP A 247 21.26 -69.33 40.43
N PRO A 248 21.01 -70.49 39.77
CA PRO A 248 21.02 -71.80 40.42
C PRO A 248 22.42 -72.38 40.69
N LEU A 249 23.51 -71.59 40.61
CA LEU A 249 24.89 -72.04 40.78
C LEU A 249 25.12 -72.96 42.00
N HIS A 250 24.49 -72.66 43.14
CA HIS A 250 24.64 -73.41 44.39
C HIS A 250 23.58 -74.50 44.65
N LEU A 251 22.82 -74.91 43.63
CA LEU A 251 21.74 -75.88 43.78
C LEU A 251 22.22 -77.24 44.31
N VAL A 252 23.43 -77.66 43.90
CA VAL A 252 24.04 -78.93 44.34
C VAL A 252 24.41 -78.88 45.83
N ASP A 253 25.03 -77.78 46.26
CA ASP A 253 25.40 -77.55 47.66
C ASP A 253 24.16 -77.51 48.57
N LEU A 254 23.09 -76.85 48.09
CA LEU A 254 21.81 -76.81 48.78
C LEU A 254 21.21 -78.23 48.93
N GLN A 255 21.17 -79.02 47.86
CA GLN A 255 20.67 -80.40 47.91
C GLN A 255 21.48 -81.27 48.89
N ASN A 256 22.80 -81.09 48.93
CA ASN A 256 23.66 -81.81 49.86
C ASN A 256 23.38 -81.42 51.32
N ALA A 257 23.16 -80.13 51.60
CA ALA A 257 22.78 -79.67 52.94
C ALA A 257 21.43 -80.26 53.41
N TYR A 258 20.42 -80.34 52.52
CA TYR A 258 19.16 -81.02 52.82
C TYR A 258 19.33 -82.52 53.10
N LYS A 259 20.19 -83.22 52.35
CA LYS A 259 20.48 -84.65 52.58
C LYS A 259 21.12 -84.87 53.96
N GLN A 260 22.10 -84.03 54.32
CA GLN A 260 22.75 -84.09 55.64
C GLN A 260 21.75 -83.81 56.77
N LEU A 261 20.88 -82.81 56.60
CA LEU A 261 19.85 -82.49 57.59
C LEU A 261 18.84 -83.63 57.73
N ALA A 262 18.39 -84.23 56.63
CA ALA A 262 17.50 -85.40 56.66
C ALA A 262 18.16 -86.59 57.41
N GLN A 263 19.45 -86.83 57.18
CA GLN A 263 20.19 -87.90 57.85
C GLN A 263 20.25 -87.67 59.38
N THR A 264 20.54 -86.45 59.83
CA THR A 264 20.53 -86.12 61.28
C THR A 264 19.16 -86.32 61.94
N ILE A 265 18.05 -86.09 61.22
CA ILE A 265 16.69 -86.37 61.72
C ILE A 265 16.47 -87.89 61.87
N VAL A 266 16.95 -88.70 60.93
CA VAL A 266 16.79 -90.16 60.95
C VAL A 266 17.57 -90.79 62.11
N GLU A 267 18.80 -90.31 62.35
CA GLU A 267 19.71 -90.78 63.39
C GLU A 267 19.33 -90.30 64.82
N ALA A 268 18.42 -89.33 64.93
CA ALA A 268 17.96 -88.82 66.22
C ALA A 268 17.23 -89.88 67.05
N LYS A 269 17.53 -89.93 68.36
CA LYS A 269 16.85 -90.80 69.35
C LYS A 269 15.44 -90.29 69.69
N ARG A 270 14.53 -90.30 68.71
CA ARG A 270 13.13 -89.83 68.82
C ARG A 270 12.12 -90.88 68.32
N PRO A 271 10.84 -90.80 68.77
CA PRO A 271 9.76 -91.65 68.28
C PRO A 271 9.67 -91.64 66.75
N ARG A 272 9.32 -92.79 66.14
CA ARG A 272 9.18 -92.91 64.67
C ARG A 272 8.19 -91.90 64.09
N THR A 273 7.12 -91.59 64.82
CA THR A 273 6.09 -90.63 64.43
C THR A 273 6.61 -89.19 64.37
N GLU A 274 7.42 -88.77 65.35
CA GLU A 274 8.04 -87.44 65.37
C GLU A 274 9.05 -87.27 64.23
N ARG A 275 9.90 -88.29 64.00
CA ARG A 275 10.87 -88.29 62.90
C ARG A 275 10.18 -88.20 61.53
N ALA A 276 9.14 -89.00 61.31
CA ALA A 276 8.37 -88.96 60.07
C ALA A 276 7.75 -87.58 59.81
N ALA A 277 7.16 -86.95 60.85
CA ALA A 277 6.56 -85.63 60.71
C ALA A 277 7.60 -84.52 60.43
N MET A 278 8.81 -84.62 60.98
CA MET A 278 9.90 -83.68 60.67
C MET A 278 10.44 -83.88 59.26
N THR A 279 10.57 -85.13 58.79
CA THR A 279 10.97 -85.42 57.41
C THR A 279 9.94 -84.89 56.41
N ASP A 280 8.64 -84.98 56.72
CA ASP A 280 7.57 -84.39 55.89
C ASP A 280 7.70 -82.86 55.80
N LEU A 281 7.86 -82.18 56.94
CA LEU A 281 8.05 -80.73 56.97
C LEU A 281 9.34 -80.29 56.24
N LEU A 282 10.45 -81.02 56.40
CA LEU A 282 11.69 -80.73 55.69
C LEU A 282 11.51 -80.90 54.17
N THR A 283 10.71 -81.88 53.75
CA THR A 283 10.37 -82.10 52.34
C THR A 283 9.55 -80.94 51.80
N ARG A 284 8.53 -80.47 52.54
CA ARG A 284 7.75 -79.28 52.16
C ARG A 284 8.62 -78.02 52.06
N HIS A 285 9.52 -77.81 53.02
CA HIS A 285 10.47 -76.70 53.00
C HIS A 285 11.39 -76.76 51.77
N ARG A 286 11.94 -77.93 51.45
CA ARG A 286 12.78 -78.16 50.26
C ARG A 286 12.04 -77.87 48.97
N GLU A 287 10.81 -78.37 48.82
CA GLU A 287 10.00 -78.12 47.62
C GLU A 287 9.59 -76.65 47.50
N ALA A 288 9.24 -76.00 48.61
CA ALA A 288 8.92 -74.57 48.63
C ALA A 288 10.13 -73.69 48.24
N LEU A 289 11.31 -73.97 48.81
CA LEU A 289 12.54 -73.23 48.48
C LEU A 289 12.95 -73.48 47.02
N LYS A 290 12.90 -74.73 46.54
CA LYS A 290 13.19 -75.04 45.14
C LYS A 290 12.21 -74.35 44.20
N GLY A 291 10.92 -74.33 44.55
CA GLY A 291 9.89 -73.61 43.80
C GLY A 291 10.17 -72.11 43.73
N LEU A 292 10.57 -71.50 44.85
CA LEU A 292 10.96 -70.09 44.91
C LEU A 292 12.19 -69.77 44.06
N ILE A 293 13.25 -70.58 44.17
CA ILE A 293 14.46 -70.44 43.35
C ILE A 293 14.10 -70.55 41.87
N THR A 294 13.33 -71.58 41.49
CA THR A 294 12.93 -71.80 40.08
C THR A 294 12.11 -70.61 39.55
N ALA A 295 11.15 -70.12 40.34
CA ALA A 295 10.36 -68.94 39.97
C ALA A 295 11.24 -67.69 39.82
N ARG A 296 12.28 -67.54 40.64
CA ARG A 296 13.21 -66.40 40.55
C ARG A 296 14.12 -66.49 39.33
N VAL A 297 14.66 -67.68 39.02
CA VAL A 297 15.46 -67.92 37.82
C VAL A 297 14.63 -67.58 36.57
N GLN A 298 13.41 -68.10 36.48
CA GLN A 298 12.49 -67.79 35.37
C GLN A 298 12.19 -66.29 35.27
N LEU A 299 11.97 -65.61 36.40
CA LEU A 299 11.74 -64.17 36.41
C LEU A 299 12.95 -63.39 35.88
N ASN A 300 14.16 -63.83 36.21
CA ASN A 300 15.40 -63.21 35.70
C ASN A 300 15.59 -63.47 34.20
N ASP A 301 15.34 -64.70 33.73
CA ASP A 301 15.41 -65.07 32.31
C ASP A 301 14.38 -64.28 31.48
N ASP A 302 13.15 -64.13 31.99
CA ASP A 302 12.10 -63.34 31.35
C ASP A 302 12.49 -61.85 31.28
N ALA A 303 13.03 -61.28 32.37
CA ALA A 303 13.52 -59.91 32.39
C ALA A 303 14.64 -59.69 31.37
N GLN A 304 15.58 -60.63 31.27
CA GLN A 304 16.69 -60.55 30.33
C GLN A 304 16.21 -60.58 28.87
N ARG A 305 15.19 -61.38 28.54
CA ARG A 305 14.61 -61.40 27.19
C ARG A 305 13.97 -60.08 26.80
N PHE A 306 13.27 -59.42 27.72
CA PHE A 306 12.74 -58.08 27.46
C PHE A 306 13.87 -57.05 27.27
N ASP A 307 14.91 -57.11 28.10
CA ASP A 307 16.10 -56.24 27.95
C ASP A 307 16.77 -56.45 26.59
N ASP A 308 16.87 -57.69 26.09
CA ASP A 308 17.42 -58.01 24.76
C ASP A 308 16.58 -57.39 23.62
N ILE A 309 15.24 -57.49 23.71
CA ILE A 309 14.33 -56.86 22.74
C ILE A 309 14.50 -55.33 22.78
N GLN A 310 14.60 -54.75 23.97
CA GLN A 310 14.82 -53.32 24.15
C GLN A 310 16.17 -52.88 23.57
N ALA A 311 17.24 -53.65 23.79
CA ALA A 311 18.56 -53.41 23.23
C ALA A 311 18.56 -53.47 21.69
N TYR A 312 17.72 -54.32 21.10
CA TYR A 312 17.52 -54.41 19.65
C TYR A 312 16.80 -53.18 19.07
N VAL A 313 15.75 -52.67 19.73
CA VAL A 313 14.97 -51.52 19.22
C VAL A 313 15.55 -50.15 19.56
N ALA A 314 16.32 -50.03 20.65
CA ALA A 314 16.85 -48.75 21.13
C ALA A 314 17.63 -47.94 20.07
N PRO A 315 18.53 -48.52 19.26
CA PRO A 315 19.22 -47.79 18.19
C PRO A 315 18.27 -47.23 17.13
N SER A 316 17.20 -47.95 16.79
CA SER A 316 16.21 -47.52 15.80
C SER A 316 15.35 -46.38 16.34
N LEU A 317 14.97 -46.43 17.63
CA LEU A 317 14.30 -45.32 18.30
C LEU A 317 15.19 -44.08 18.39
N GLY A 318 16.48 -44.27 18.70
CA GLY A 318 17.49 -43.21 18.65
C GLY A 318 17.58 -42.56 17.27
N THR A 319 17.58 -43.36 16.20
CA THR A 319 17.62 -42.87 14.82
C THR A 319 16.35 -42.08 14.46
N LEU A 320 15.15 -42.55 14.86
CA LEU A 320 13.91 -41.81 14.62
C LEU A 320 13.93 -40.44 15.31
N THR A 321 14.33 -40.41 16.59
CA THR A 321 14.38 -39.16 17.36
C THR A 321 15.43 -38.19 16.83
N SER A 322 16.60 -38.67 16.41
CA SER A 322 17.64 -37.81 15.84
C SER A 322 17.22 -37.22 14.48
N VAL A 323 16.71 -38.05 13.56
CA VAL A 323 16.27 -37.60 12.24
C VAL A 323 15.10 -36.62 12.36
N ALA A 324 14.13 -36.88 13.25
CA ALA A 324 13.03 -35.95 13.49
C ALA A 324 13.53 -34.60 14.06
N GLY A 325 14.52 -34.62 14.94
CA GLY A 325 15.15 -33.41 15.49
C GLY A 325 15.95 -32.62 14.44
N GLU A 326 16.74 -33.30 13.63
CA GLU A 326 17.52 -32.70 12.53
C GLU A 326 16.60 -32.08 11.48
N LEU A 327 15.56 -32.80 11.06
CA LEU A 327 14.58 -32.29 10.09
C LEU A 327 13.87 -31.04 10.64
N MET A 328 13.48 -31.04 11.92
CA MET A 328 12.90 -29.86 12.56
C MET A 328 13.85 -28.66 12.50
N ALA A 329 15.12 -28.85 12.88
CA ALA A 329 16.12 -27.80 12.86
C ALA A 329 16.36 -27.26 11.44
N GLU A 330 16.44 -28.14 10.45
CA GLU A 330 16.60 -27.77 9.04
C GLU A 330 15.38 -26.97 8.52
N ARG A 331 14.16 -27.42 8.82
CA ARG A 331 12.93 -26.71 8.41
C ARG A 331 12.80 -25.35 9.11
N TRP A 332 13.24 -25.23 10.36
CA TRP A 332 13.28 -23.97 11.07
C TRP A 332 14.25 -22.97 10.40
N GLN A 333 15.46 -23.42 10.07
CA GLN A 333 16.44 -22.61 9.33
C GLN A 333 15.91 -22.20 7.95
N ASN A 334 15.29 -23.12 7.22
CA ASN A 334 14.68 -22.82 5.92
C ASN A 334 13.58 -21.74 6.00
N LEU A 335 12.80 -21.71 7.09
CA LEU A 335 11.79 -20.67 7.33
C LEU A 335 12.45 -19.32 7.65
N GLU A 336 13.48 -19.31 8.49
CA GLU A 336 14.28 -18.13 8.81
C GLU A 336 14.87 -17.50 7.53
N ASP A 337 15.47 -18.33 6.67
CA ASP A 337 16.06 -17.90 5.40
C ASP A 337 15.01 -17.43 4.40
N ALA A 338 13.84 -18.09 4.34
CA ALA A 338 12.72 -17.65 3.53
C ALA A 338 12.20 -16.27 4.00
N ARG A 339 12.13 -16.01 5.30
CA ARG A 339 11.75 -14.71 5.88
C ARG A 339 12.77 -13.62 5.61
N LYS A 340 14.07 -13.90 5.79
CA LYS A 340 15.15 -12.95 5.47
C LYS A 340 15.15 -12.61 3.99
N PHE A 341 15.00 -13.61 3.13
CA PHE A 341 14.87 -13.41 1.69
C PHE A 341 13.61 -12.59 1.35
N ALA A 342 12.47 -12.86 2.00
CA ALA A 342 11.24 -12.09 1.83
C ALA A 342 11.45 -10.61 2.16
N ALA A 343 12.05 -10.31 3.32
CA ALA A 343 12.31 -8.93 3.73
C ALA A 343 13.28 -8.23 2.76
N ALA A 344 14.39 -8.88 2.41
CA ALA A 344 15.39 -8.32 1.50
C ALA A 344 14.84 -8.10 0.09
N SER A 345 14.04 -9.03 -0.43
CA SER A 345 13.47 -8.93 -1.79
C SER A 345 12.32 -7.93 -1.87
N LEU A 346 11.45 -7.83 -0.86
CA LEU A 346 10.35 -6.84 -0.86
C LEU A 346 10.87 -5.41 -0.71
N VAL A 347 11.81 -5.19 0.22
CA VAL A 347 12.42 -3.87 0.44
C VAL A 347 13.35 -3.50 -0.71
N GLY A 348 14.27 -4.40 -1.08
CA GLY A 348 15.23 -4.15 -2.15
C GLY A 348 14.58 -4.07 -3.53
N GLY A 349 13.66 -4.98 -3.84
CA GLY A 349 12.90 -4.97 -5.09
C GLY A 349 11.96 -3.78 -5.18
N GLY A 350 11.28 -3.42 -4.09
CA GLY A 350 10.45 -2.21 -4.03
C GLY A 350 11.26 -0.94 -4.24
N ALA A 351 12.38 -0.78 -3.53
CA ALA A 351 13.29 0.36 -3.70
C ALA A 351 13.85 0.45 -5.13
N ALA A 352 14.24 -0.68 -5.73
CA ALA A 352 14.73 -0.73 -7.10
C ALA A 352 13.64 -0.31 -8.12
N ILE A 353 12.40 -0.76 -7.95
CA ILE A 353 11.28 -0.37 -8.80
C ILE A 353 10.95 1.11 -8.66
N ILE A 354 10.91 1.63 -7.42
CA ILE A 354 10.68 3.06 -7.16
C ILE A 354 11.78 3.90 -7.81
N LEU A 355 13.06 3.55 -7.61
CA LEU A 355 14.20 4.24 -8.23
C LEU A 355 14.09 4.22 -9.76
N TRP A 356 13.70 3.09 -10.34
CA TRP A 356 13.54 2.95 -11.78
C TRP A 356 12.38 3.79 -12.34
N VAL A 357 11.22 3.81 -11.68
CA VAL A 357 10.09 4.66 -12.08
C VAL A 357 10.42 6.14 -11.89
N MET A 358 11.09 6.51 -10.79
CA MET A 358 11.54 7.90 -10.56
C MET A 358 12.53 8.37 -11.60
N THR A 359 13.54 7.56 -11.93
CA THR A 359 14.53 7.90 -12.97
C THR A 359 13.86 8.06 -14.34
N LEU A 360 12.93 7.17 -14.71
CA LEU A 360 12.18 7.31 -15.94
C LEU A 360 11.28 8.57 -15.94
N GLY A 361 10.61 8.85 -14.82
CA GLY A 361 9.80 10.06 -14.64
C GLY A 361 10.62 11.34 -14.77
N LEU A 362 11.81 11.39 -14.17
CA LEU A 362 12.75 12.50 -14.31
C LEU A 362 13.21 12.71 -15.76
N ILE A 363 13.46 11.61 -16.50
CA ILE A 363 13.82 11.68 -17.93
C ILE A 363 12.67 12.27 -18.75
N VAL A 364 11.44 11.79 -18.53
CA VAL A 364 10.25 12.31 -19.23
C VAL A 364 10.02 13.78 -18.86
N MET A 365 10.05 14.14 -17.58
CA MET A 365 9.87 15.52 -17.11
C MET A 365 10.89 16.47 -17.72
N ARG A 366 12.19 16.12 -17.67
CA ARG A 366 13.25 16.93 -18.30
C ARG A 366 13.09 17.06 -19.80
N SER A 367 12.52 16.07 -20.48
CA SER A 367 12.26 16.11 -21.93
C SER A 367 11.15 17.09 -22.32
N LEU A 368 10.25 17.43 -21.38
CA LEU A 368 9.19 18.42 -21.59
C LEU A 368 9.61 19.82 -21.11
N THR A 369 10.15 19.93 -19.89
CA THR A 369 10.43 21.23 -19.27
C THR A 369 11.53 22.01 -20.00
N ARG A 370 12.60 21.33 -20.46
CA ARG A 370 13.71 21.99 -21.17
C ARG A 370 13.30 22.70 -22.47
N PRO A 371 12.60 22.06 -23.43
CA PRO A 371 12.19 22.75 -24.64
C PRO A 371 11.18 23.88 -24.38
N VAL A 372 10.30 23.74 -23.38
CA VAL A 372 9.38 24.81 -22.99
C VAL A 372 10.13 26.02 -22.45
N GLN A 373 11.10 25.81 -21.54
CA GLN A 373 11.96 26.88 -21.05
C GLN A 373 12.74 27.54 -22.18
N ALA A 374 13.31 26.76 -23.09
CA ALA A 374 14.07 27.30 -24.23
C ALA A 374 13.20 28.14 -25.19
N LEU A 375 11.91 27.80 -25.35
CA LEU A 375 10.95 28.63 -26.08
C LEU A 375 10.57 29.90 -25.31
N ALA A 376 10.39 29.81 -23.99
CA ALA A 376 10.11 30.97 -23.15
C ALA A 376 11.28 31.98 -23.17
N ASP A 377 12.52 31.49 -23.07
CA ASP A 377 13.73 32.31 -23.16
C ASP A 377 13.85 32.98 -24.53
N ALA A 378 13.50 32.26 -25.62
CA ALA A 378 13.50 32.82 -26.96
C ALA A 378 12.45 33.94 -27.12
N ALA A 379 11.26 33.75 -26.53
CA ALA A 379 10.21 34.76 -26.54
C ALA A 379 10.59 36.00 -25.71
N ASP A 380 11.22 35.83 -24.55
CA ASP A 380 11.67 36.92 -23.69
C ASP A 380 12.81 37.73 -24.34
N ARG A 381 13.71 37.08 -25.07
CA ARG A 381 14.73 37.78 -25.88
C ARG A 381 14.11 38.57 -27.03
N LEU A 382 13.11 38.00 -27.70
CA LEU A 382 12.37 38.70 -28.76
C LEU A 382 11.62 39.92 -28.22
N ALA A 383 10.98 39.78 -27.06
CA ALA A 383 10.28 40.88 -26.37
C ALA A 383 11.22 42.03 -26.00
N ARG A 384 12.50 41.72 -25.71
CA ARG A 384 13.56 42.70 -25.45
C ARG A 384 14.17 43.31 -26.72
N GLY A 385 13.64 42.99 -27.89
CA GLY A 385 14.07 43.58 -29.17
C GLY A 385 15.19 42.83 -29.88
N ASP A 386 15.67 41.69 -29.36
CA ASP A 386 16.63 40.84 -30.06
C ASP A 386 15.90 40.03 -31.14
N ARG A 387 16.05 40.46 -32.40
CA ARG A 387 15.42 39.82 -33.57
C ARG A 387 16.28 38.73 -34.22
N THR A 388 17.45 38.42 -33.65
CA THR A 388 18.38 37.40 -34.19
C THR A 388 18.20 36.02 -33.56
N VAL A 389 17.20 35.86 -32.69
CA VAL A 389 16.97 34.64 -31.91
C VAL A 389 16.49 33.50 -32.80
N MET A 390 17.22 32.37 -32.80
CA MET A 390 16.73 31.14 -33.42
C MET A 390 15.81 30.37 -32.47
N ILE A 391 14.61 30.03 -32.95
CA ILE A 391 13.63 29.27 -32.16
C ILE A 391 14.06 27.79 -32.05
N PRO A 392 14.31 27.27 -30.83
CA PRO A 392 14.69 25.88 -30.62
C PRO A 392 13.50 24.92 -30.78
N GLY A 393 13.75 23.67 -31.20
CA GLY A 393 12.74 22.61 -31.15
C GLY A 393 11.79 22.55 -32.35
N ARG A 394 12.04 23.32 -33.43
CA ARG A 394 11.23 23.30 -34.66
C ARG A 394 11.14 21.94 -35.34
N GLY A 395 12.11 21.05 -35.08
CA GLY A 395 12.15 19.70 -35.63
C GLY A 395 11.29 18.68 -34.86
N ASN A 396 10.67 19.10 -33.76
CA ASN A 396 9.88 18.22 -32.92
C ASN A 396 8.52 17.88 -33.57
N ARG A 397 8.09 16.63 -33.39
CA ARG A 397 6.80 16.11 -33.88
C ARG A 397 5.67 16.17 -32.85
N ASP A 398 5.89 16.90 -31.75
CA ASP A 398 4.94 17.06 -30.64
C ASP A 398 4.28 18.46 -30.64
N ALA A 399 3.43 18.71 -29.65
CA ALA A 399 2.75 20.00 -29.46
C ALA A 399 3.75 21.16 -29.30
N ILE A 400 4.92 20.90 -28.71
CA ILE A 400 5.98 21.89 -28.53
C ILE A 400 6.62 22.26 -29.88
N GLY A 401 6.83 21.29 -30.76
CA GLY A 401 7.27 21.54 -32.13
C GLY A 401 6.24 22.25 -33.01
N HIS A 402 4.94 22.06 -32.72
CA HIS A 402 3.88 22.85 -33.36
C HIS A 402 3.93 24.30 -32.90
N LEU A 403 4.06 24.53 -31.58
CA LEU A 403 4.20 25.85 -31.00
C LEU A 403 5.45 26.57 -31.52
N ALA A 404 6.59 25.88 -31.59
CA ALA A 404 7.85 26.42 -32.12
C ALA A 404 7.75 26.84 -33.60
N ARG A 405 6.94 26.16 -34.41
CA ARG A 405 6.68 26.54 -35.80
C ARG A 405 5.75 27.74 -35.90
N ALA A 406 4.64 27.74 -35.16
CA ALA A 406 3.73 28.88 -35.12
C ALA A 406 4.41 30.17 -34.61
N PHE A 407 5.31 30.04 -33.62
CA PHE A 407 6.10 31.17 -33.12
C PHE A 407 7.07 31.71 -34.18
N ASP A 408 7.59 30.84 -35.05
CA ASP A 408 8.43 31.29 -36.16
C ASP A 408 7.66 32.02 -37.25
N ASP A 409 6.47 31.53 -37.58
CA ASP A 409 5.59 32.17 -38.55
C ASP A 409 5.17 33.55 -38.03
N TRP A 410 4.92 33.69 -36.73
CA TRP A 410 4.65 34.98 -36.09
C TRP A 410 5.85 35.93 -36.13
N MET A 411 7.07 35.43 -35.87
CA MET A 411 8.29 36.23 -36.05
C MET A 411 8.46 36.71 -37.49
N GLY A 412 8.14 35.87 -38.48
CA GLY A 412 8.10 36.25 -39.90
C GLY A 412 7.11 37.39 -40.14
N ALA A 413 5.87 37.24 -39.67
CA ALA A 413 4.84 38.27 -39.82
C ALA A 413 5.18 39.60 -39.13
N LEU A 414 5.89 39.56 -37.99
CA LEU A 414 6.39 40.77 -37.31
C LEU A 414 7.48 41.48 -38.12
N ALA A 415 8.39 40.72 -38.76
CA ALA A 415 9.41 41.28 -39.63
C ALA A 415 8.76 41.93 -40.87
N ASP A 416 7.79 41.26 -41.48
CA ASP A 416 7.06 41.78 -42.65
C ASP A 416 6.25 43.05 -42.33
N SER A 417 5.62 43.10 -41.15
CA SER A 417 4.89 44.28 -40.67
C SER A 417 5.80 45.49 -40.46
N GLU A 418 7.01 45.27 -39.95
CA GLU A 418 8.00 46.34 -39.80
C GLU A 418 8.50 46.84 -41.16
N HIS A 419 8.77 45.93 -42.10
CA HIS A 419 9.09 46.31 -43.47
C HIS A 419 7.98 47.15 -44.10
N LEU A 420 6.71 46.77 -43.91
CA LEU A 420 5.56 47.57 -44.38
C LEU A 420 5.50 48.95 -43.72
N ARG A 421 5.84 49.07 -42.43
CA ARG A 421 5.92 50.37 -41.75
C ARG A 421 7.00 51.25 -42.37
N GLN A 422 8.19 50.69 -42.60
CA GLN A 422 9.28 51.41 -43.26
C GLN A 422 8.90 51.85 -44.68
N ASP A 423 8.23 50.98 -45.45
CA ASP A 423 7.74 51.30 -46.79
C ASP A 423 6.68 52.42 -46.76
N LEU A 424 5.77 52.40 -45.79
CA LEU A 424 4.78 53.45 -45.59
C LEU A 424 5.40 54.77 -45.15
N GLU A 425 6.42 54.76 -44.30
CA GLU A 425 7.18 55.95 -43.92
C GLU A 425 7.92 56.54 -45.14
N HIS A 426 8.55 55.69 -45.95
CA HIS A 426 9.16 56.13 -47.21
C HIS A 426 8.14 56.66 -48.22
N ALA A 427 6.95 56.06 -48.32
CA ALA A 427 5.88 56.54 -49.17
C ALA A 427 5.33 57.89 -48.68
N ARG A 428 5.13 58.06 -47.36
CA ARG A 428 4.69 59.33 -46.74
C ARG A 428 5.70 60.44 -46.98
N ALA A 429 6.99 60.17 -46.78
CA ALA A 429 8.06 61.13 -47.05
C ALA A 429 8.05 61.61 -48.52
N LYS A 430 7.84 60.69 -49.47
CA LYS A 430 7.70 61.04 -50.89
C LYS A 430 6.45 61.87 -51.19
N THR A 431 5.31 61.57 -50.56
CA THR A 431 4.09 62.36 -50.75
C THR A 431 4.19 63.76 -50.15
N GLN A 432 4.86 63.93 -49.00
CA GLN A 432 5.11 65.25 -48.42
C GLN A 432 6.00 66.10 -49.32
N GLN A 433 7.07 65.51 -49.88
CA GLN A 433 7.89 66.19 -50.89
C GLN A 433 7.07 66.61 -52.12
N ALA A 434 6.17 65.76 -52.60
CA ALA A 434 5.30 66.08 -53.74
C ALA A 434 4.32 67.23 -53.43
N VAL A 435 3.75 67.25 -52.22
CA VAL A 435 2.86 68.35 -51.77
C VAL A 435 3.64 69.67 -51.67
N GLU A 436 4.84 69.66 -51.10
CA GLU A 436 5.71 70.84 -51.03
C GLU A 436 6.05 71.41 -52.43
N THR A 437 6.31 70.54 -53.41
CA THR A 437 6.53 70.97 -54.79
C THR A 437 5.28 71.57 -55.43
N MET A 438 4.09 70.99 -55.18
CA MET A 438 2.83 71.51 -55.70
C MET A 438 2.42 72.85 -55.07
N THR A 439 2.68 73.05 -53.78
CA THR A 439 2.43 74.35 -53.12
C THR A 439 3.34 75.45 -53.67
N ALA A 440 4.61 75.13 -53.95
CA ALA A 440 5.54 76.06 -54.58
C ALA A 440 5.16 76.41 -56.04
N GLU A 441 4.43 75.53 -56.74
CA GLU A 441 3.88 75.80 -58.07
C GLU A 441 2.59 76.64 -58.01
N ALA A 442 1.75 76.43 -57.00
CA ALA A 442 0.52 77.19 -56.79
C ALA A 442 0.79 78.67 -56.44
N GLU A 443 1.83 78.95 -55.63
CA GLU A 443 2.24 80.33 -55.32
C GLU A 443 2.66 81.11 -56.57
N ARG A 444 3.33 80.46 -57.54
CA ARG A 444 3.69 81.09 -58.82
C ARG A 444 2.47 81.40 -59.71
N ALA A 445 1.36 80.67 -59.54
CA ALA A 445 0.14 80.91 -60.31
C ALA A 445 -0.67 82.09 -59.76
N GLN A 446 -0.52 82.44 -58.48
CA GLN A 446 -1.24 83.54 -57.83
C GLN A 446 -0.68 84.91 -58.22
N GLU A 447 0.62 85.03 -58.46
CA GLU A 447 1.24 86.27 -58.97
C GLU A 447 0.72 86.68 -60.36
N ALA A 448 0.15 85.76 -61.14
CA ALA A 448 -0.41 86.05 -62.46
C ALA A 448 -1.83 86.63 -62.44
N VAL A 449 -2.52 86.63 -61.29
CA VAL A 449 -3.93 87.06 -61.19
C VAL A 449 -4.09 88.56 -60.89
N ASP A 450 -3.07 89.21 -60.30
CA ASP A 450 -3.14 90.63 -59.90
C ASP A 450 -3.13 91.62 -61.08
N GLU A 451 -2.76 91.22 -62.30
CA GLU A 451 -2.78 92.11 -63.48
C GLU A 451 -4.20 92.36 -64.06
N ALA A 452 -5.21 91.55 -63.70
CA ALA A 452 -6.54 91.60 -64.31
C ALA A 452 -7.49 92.67 -63.72
N GLU A 453 -7.18 93.28 -62.58
CA GLU A 453 -8.13 94.13 -61.83
C GLU A 453 -8.22 95.59 -62.33
N VAL A 454 -7.24 96.08 -63.09
CA VAL A 454 -7.16 97.47 -63.57
C VAL A 454 -8.20 97.78 -64.68
N LEU A 455 -8.64 96.79 -65.45
CA LEU A 455 -9.55 96.97 -66.61
C LEU A 455 -11.01 97.23 -66.20
N ARG A 456 -11.40 96.90 -64.96
CA ARG A 456 -12.80 96.95 -64.50
C ARG A 456 -13.29 98.37 -64.16
N ARG A 457 -12.38 99.31 -63.91
CA ARG A 457 -12.71 100.68 -63.46
C ARG A 457 -13.15 101.62 -64.59
N THR A 458 -12.86 101.34 -65.85
CA THR A 458 -13.15 102.24 -66.99
C THR A 458 -14.55 102.06 -67.59
N LEU A 459 -15.28 101.00 -67.24
CA LEU A 459 -16.63 100.70 -67.76
C LEU A 459 -17.79 101.36 -66.97
N ALA A 460 -17.51 101.99 -65.83
CA ALA A 460 -18.54 102.55 -64.95
C ALA A 460 -19.08 103.93 -65.38
N ASP A 461 -18.34 104.69 -66.19
CA ASP A 461 -18.69 106.08 -66.55
C ASP A 461 -19.67 106.18 -67.73
N TYR A 462 -19.79 105.16 -68.59
CA TYR A 462 -20.70 105.16 -69.76
C TYR A 462 -22.17 104.84 -69.41
N ARG A 463 -22.44 104.37 -68.19
CA ARG A 463 -23.76 103.89 -67.76
C ARG A 463 -24.67 105.00 -67.21
N ARG A 464 -24.13 106.19 -66.92
CA ARG A 464 -24.89 107.30 -66.33
C ARG A 464 -25.66 108.15 -67.34
N GLU A 465 -25.33 108.08 -68.63
CA GLU A 465 -25.93 108.92 -69.68
C GLU A 465 -27.16 108.27 -70.37
N MET A 466 -27.40 106.97 -70.15
CA MET A 466 -28.46 106.22 -70.84
C MET A 466 -29.74 105.98 -70.02
N ASP A 467 -29.71 106.17 -68.69
CA ASP A 467 -30.87 105.89 -67.83
C ASP A 467 -31.75 107.14 -67.56
N GLU A 468 -31.34 108.34 -68.00
CA GLU A 468 -32.16 109.57 -67.99
C GLU A 468 -33.26 109.59 -69.08
N MET A 469 -33.24 108.66 -70.04
CA MET A 469 -34.22 108.60 -71.14
C MET A 469 -35.43 107.71 -70.84
N GLU A 470 -35.40 106.85 -69.82
CA GLU A 470 -36.49 105.90 -69.50
C GLU A 470 -37.29 106.29 -68.26
N ASN A 471 -37.11 107.53 -67.77
CA ASN A 471 -37.80 108.11 -66.63
C ASN A 471 -39.15 108.79 -66.99
N ILE A 472 -39.81 108.35 -68.07
CA ILE A 472 -41.14 108.84 -68.51
C ILE A 472 -42.13 107.69 -68.76
N LEU A 473 -41.87 106.52 -68.17
CA LEU A 473 -42.88 105.48 -67.90
C LEU A 473 -43.04 105.26 -66.39
N ALA A 474 -42.95 106.38 -65.67
CA ALA A 474 -43.86 106.70 -64.58
C ALA A 474 -45.28 106.18 -64.94
N GLU A 475 -46.08 105.63 -64.04
CA GLU A 475 -46.15 105.96 -62.63
C GLU A 475 -47.22 105.07 -61.97
N LEU A 476 -47.03 104.91 -60.66
CA LEU A 476 -47.90 104.32 -59.64
C LEU A 476 -47.85 102.79 -59.49
N GLU A 477 -47.41 102.22 -58.36
CA GLU A 477 -46.80 102.73 -57.11
C GLU A 477 -46.51 101.42 -56.32
N GLU A 478 -45.27 101.21 -55.88
CA GLU A 478 -44.84 101.25 -54.47
C GLU A 478 -45.37 100.10 -53.56
N ASP A 479 -44.60 99.50 -52.64
CA ASP A 479 -43.20 99.67 -52.27
C ASP A 479 -42.75 98.49 -51.38
N GLN A 480 -41.50 98.04 -51.60
CA GLN A 480 -40.42 97.68 -50.64
C GLN A 480 -40.70 96.98 -49.29
N ASN A 481 -39.81 96.20 -48.66
CA ASN A 481 -38.36 95.98 -48.66
C ASN A 481 -38.15 94.60 -47.95
N GLY A 482 -37.11 93.78 -48.10
CA GLY A 482 -35.69 94.01 -48.38
C GLY A 482 -34.95 92.67 -48.13
N GLN A 483 -33.90 92.43 -48.90
CA GLN A 483 -33.01 91.25 -48.88
C GLN A 483 -31.65 91.70 -48.26
N PRO A 484 -30.62 90.83 -48.18
CA PRO A 484 -29.93 90.24 -47.01
C PRO A 484 -28.53 90.93 -46.78
N PRO A 485 -27.41 90.38 -46.21
CA PRO A 485 -26.77 89.09 -46.53
C PRO A 485 -26.00 88.39 -45.36
N VAL A 486 -25.57 87.15 -45.62
CA VAL A 486 -24.49 86.41 -44.90
C VAL A 486 -23.15 86.92 -45.49
N PRO A 487 -22.02 87.06 -44.75
CA PRO A 487 -21.07 85.93 -44.66
C PRO A 487 -20.08 85.91 -43.47
N ALA A 488 -19.39 84.77 -43.39
CA ALA A 488 -18.29 84.42 -42.50
C ALA A 488 -17.08 85.38 -42.53
N LEU A 489 -16.36 85.50 -41.40
CA LEU A 489 -14.97 85.01 -41.22
C LEU A 489 -14.43 85.45 -39.85
N ALA A 490 -13.60 84.58 -39.26
CA ALA A 490 -12.38 84.94 -38.56
C ALA A 490 -12.41 86.20 -37.66
N LYS A 491 -12.64 85.97 -36.36
CA LYS A 491 -11.86 86.68 -35.35
C LYS A 491 -10.82 85.72 -34.79
N ALA A 492 -9.64 85.82 -35.39
CA ALA A 492 -8.35 85.55 -34.77
C ALA A 492 -8.06 84.09 -34.39
N GLN A 493 -7.61 83.32 -35.37
CA GLN A 493 -6.33 82.65 -35.18
C GLN A 493 -5.29 83.71 -34.80
N ALA A 494 -4.81 83.70 -33.56
CA ALA A 494 -3.48 84.18 -33.21
C ALA A 494 -3.20 83.80 -31.75
N LEU A 495 -2.03 83.19 -31.53
CA LEU A 495 -1.46 82.71 -30.26
C LEU A 495 -1.94 81.28 -29.90
N ALA A 496 -1.38 80.19 -30.43
CA ALA A 496 0.04 79.83 -30.52
C ALA A 496 0.84 80.23 -29.27
N GLN A 497 1.41 79.21 -28.60
CA GLN A 497 2.38 79.29 -27.50
C GLN A 497 1.72 79.44 -26.12
N ALA A 498 2.13 78.76 -25.05
CA ALA A 498 3.19 77.81 -24.81
C ALA A 498 2.87 77.07 -23.51
N GLN A 499 3.59 75.97 -23.28
CA GLN A 499 3.52 75.13 -22.10
C GLN A 499 3.85 75.86 -20.79
N ALA A 500 3.31 75.27 -19.70
CA ALA A 500 3.94 75.04 -18.41
C ALA A 500 3.63 75.99 -17.22
N HIS A 501 3.61 75.32 -16.05
CA HIS A 501 3.80 75.80 -14.67
C HIS A 501 2.55 76.14 -13.82
N SER A 502 2.21 75.16 -12.97
CA SER A 502 2.10 75.23 -11.49
C SER A 502 1.74 76.56 -10.78
N HIS A 503 0.70 76.41 -9.93
CA HIS A 503 0.47 77.01 -8.58
C HIS A 503 0.10 78.51 -8.47
N PRO A 504 -0.49 79.00 -7.33
CA PRO A 504 -1.11 78.35 -6.15
C PRO A 504 -2.45 79.01 -5.66
N GLY A 505 -3.20 78.34 -4.77
CA GLY A 505 -3.74 79.00 -3.57
C GLY A 505 -5.27 79.20 -3.36
N VAL A 506 -5.88 78.27 -2.60
CA VAL A 506 -6.78 78.42 -1.40
C VAL A 506 -8.14 79.17 -1.52
N PRO A 507 -9.19 78.90 -0.69
CA PRO A 507 -9.89 77.65 -0.36
C PRO A 507 -11.43 77.75 -0.60
N GLY A 508 -12.11 76.62 -0.85
CA GLY A 508 -13.58 76.57 -0.90
C GLY A 508 -14.08 75.16 -0.67
N ALA A 509 -14.26 74.82 0.60
CA ALA A 509 -14.56 73.48 1.10
C ALA A 509 -15.95 72.96 0.70
N GLY A 510 -16.04 71.66 0.37
CA GLY A 510 -17.28 70.90 0.44
C GLY A 510 -17.36 69.66 -0.45
N GLY A 511 -16.96 69.75 -1.73
CA GLY A 511 -17.21 68.70 -2.73
C GLY A 511 -16.19 67.57 -2.75
N ASP A 512 -14.91 67.89 -2.90
CA ASP A 512 -13.87 66.89 -3.22
C ASP A 512 -13.52 65.98 -2.04
N ALA A 513 -13.61 66.46 -0.80
CA ALA A 513 -13.39 65.64 0.40
C ALA A 513 -14.59 64.72 0.73
N ALA A 514 -15.78 65.02 0.22
CA ALA A 514 -16.95 64.15 0.34
C ALA A 514 -16.89 63.06 -0.75
N LEU A 515 -16.59 63.43 -1.99
CA LEU A 515 -16.40 62.49 -3.10
C LEU A 515 -15.21 61.55 -2.89
N ALA A 516 -14.08 62.03 -2.36
CA ALA A 516 -12.95 61.17 -2.03
C ALA A 516 -13.27 60.17 -0.91
N ARG A 517 -13.96 60.60 0.16
CA ARG A 517 -14.39 59.68 1.25
C ARG A 517 -15.44 58.68 0.80
N VAL A 518 -16.37 59.09 -0.06
CA VAL A 518 -17.37 58.18 -0.66
C VAL A 518 -16.69 57.21 -1.62
N SER A 519 -15.72 57.63 -2.42
CA SER A 519 -14.96 56.75 -3.31
C SER A 519 -14.11 55.74 -2.55
N ASP A 520 -13.48 56.15 -1.44
CA ASP A 520 -12.66 55.27 -0.60
C ASP A 520 -13.55 54.27 0.17
N HIS A 521 -14.70 54.73 0.67
CA HIS A 521 -15.70 53.88 1.33
C HIS A 521 -16.38 52.91 0.36
N LEU A 522 -16.72 53.34 -0.86
CA LEU A 522 -17.28 52.47 -1.91
C LEU A 522 -16.25 51.41 -2.37
N SER A 523 -14.97 51.79 -2.45
CA SER A 523 -13.88 50.85 -2.73
C SER A 523 -13.65 49.86 -1.58
N GLN A 524 -13.91 50.26 -0.33
CA GLN A 524 -13.83 49.39 0.83
C GLN A 524 -15.00 48.39 0.88
N VAL A 525 -16.24 48.85 0.69
CA VAL A 525 -17.44 48.00 0.67
C VAL A 525 -17.43 47.07 -0.55
N SER A 526 -16.97 47.53 -1.71
CA SER A 526 -16.81 46.68 -2.91
C SER A 526 -15.79 45.55 -2.70
N ARG A 527 -14.67 45.84 -2.01
CA ARG A 527 -13.69 44.80 -1.61
C ARG A 527 -14.27 43.82 -0.59
N GLN A 528 -15.04 44.32 0.38
CA GLN A 528 -15.70 43.47 1.38
C GLN A 528 -16.76 42.55 0.75
N ALA A 529 -17.58 43.07 -0.16
CA ALA A 529 -18.55 42.28 -0.93
C ALA A 529 -17.87 41.23 -1.82
N SER A 530 -16.77 41.58 -2.49
CA SER A 530 -16.01 40.64 -3.32
C SER A 530 -15.36 39.53 -2.49
N SER A 531 -14.84 39.84 -1.29
CA SER A 531 -14.30 38.85 -0.36
C SER A 531 -15.38 37.89 0.13
N ALA A 532 -16.55 38.41 0.53
CA ALA A 532 -17.66 37.59 0.99
C ALA A 532 -18.19 36.63 -0.10
N ILE A 533 -18.22 37.05 -1.37
CA ILE A 533 -18.61 36.19 -2.50
C ILE A 533 -17.60 35.05 -2.71
N VAL A 534 -16.30 35.35 -2.64
CA VAL A 534 -15.24 34.33 -2.73
C VAL A 534 -15.32 33.32 -1.58
N ASP A 535 -15.62 33.80 -0.36
CA ASP A 535 -15.79 32.94 0.81
C ASP A 535 -17.01 32.01 0.67
N VAL A 536 -18.09 32.47 0.02
CA VAL A 536 -19.26 31.63 -0.32
C VAL A 536 -18.90 30.53 -1.33
N GLU A 537 -18.18 30.85 -2.41
CA GLU A 537 -17.76 29.85 -3.41
C GLU A 537 -16.79 28.80 -2.84
N LEU A 538 -15.88 29.24 -1.97
CA LEU A 538 -14.96 28.35 -1.26
C LEU A 538 -15.72 27.41 -0.32
N THR A 539 -16.69 27.94 0.44
CA THR A 539 -17.51 27.15 1.37
C THR A 539 -18.40 26.14 0.64
N ASP A 540 -19.00 26.53 -0.48
CA ASP A 540 -19.80 25.64 -1.33
C ASP A 540 -18.96 24.48 -1.91
N THR A 541 -17.71 24.77 -2.31
CA THR A 541 -16.77 23.73 -2.76
C THR A 541 -16.34 22.80 -1.62
N LEU A 542 -16.15 23.34 -0.41
CA LEU A 542 -15.84 22.55 0.78
C LEU A 542 -17.00 21.61 1.14
N ILE A 543 -18.26 22.10 1.11
CA ILE A 543 -19.47 21.29 1.36
C ILE A 543 -19.56 20.13 0.36
N ARG A 544 -19.32 20.37 -0.93
CA ARG A 544 -19.29 19.30 -1.94
C ARG A 544 -18.23 18.24 -1.66
N ASN A 545 -17.01 18.66 -1.29
CA ASN A 545 -15.91 17.74 -0.99
C ASN A 545 -16.17 16.92 0.27
N ILE A 546 -16.77 17.52 1.31
CA ILE A 546 -17.18 16.83 2.53
C ILE A 546 -18.30 15.81 2.22
N GLY A 547 -19.27 16.18 1.37
CA GLY A 547 -20.31 15.25 0.90
C GLY A 547 -19.71 14.04 0.16
N ALA A 548 -18.76 14.25 -0.74
CA ALA A 548 -18.07 13.16 -1.43
C ALA A 548 -17.27 12.26 -0.46
N ALA A 549 -16.67 12.83 0.58
CA ALA A 549 -15.99 12.05 1.62
C ALA A 549 -16.98 11.22 2.46
N ARG A 550 -18.19 11.75 2.72
CA ARG A 550 -19.28 11.03 3.39
C ARG A 550 -19.73 9.81 2.58
N ASP A 551 -19.96 9.98 1.28
CA ASP A 551 -20.37 8.88 0.40
C ASP A 551 -19.32 7.75 0.35
N GLN A 552 -18.03 8.10 0.39
CA GLN A 552 -16.94 7.12 0.48
C GLN A 552 -16.93 6.38 1.83
N LEU A 553 -17.23 7.06 2.92
CA LEU A 553 -17.32 6.46 4.25
C LEU A 553 -18.54 5.54 4.40
N ASP A 554 -19.69 5.90 3.82
CA ASP A 554 -20.85 5.03 3.75
C ASP A 554 -20.55 3.78 2.91
N GLY A 555 -19.83 3.95 1.80
CA GLY A 555 -19.27 2.84 1.01
C GLY A 555 -18.39 1.92 1.87
N LEU A 556 -17.40 2.47 2.59
CA LEU A 556 -16.54 1.71 3.49
C LEU A 556 -17.33 1.00 4.60
N GLY A 557 -18.31 1.66 5.21
CA GLY A 557 -19.22 1.08 6.20
C GLY A 557 -19.98 -0.12 5.64
N GLY A 558 -20.46 -0.03 4.39
CA GLY A 558 -21.09 -1.14 3.69
C GLY A 558 -20.15 -2.33 3.47
N HIS A 559 -18.87 -2.10 3.15
CA HIS A 559 -17.88 -3.18 3.02
C HIS A 559 -17.57 -3.84 4.36
N VAL A 560 -17.42 -3.06 5.43
CA VAL A 560 -17.19 -3.61 6.79
C VAL A 560 -18.41 -4.41 7.26
N GLY A 561 -19.63 -3.92 7.00
CA GLY A 561 -20.86 -4.65 7.27
C GLY A 561 -20.99 -5.94 6.47
N ALA A 562 -20.55 -5.95 5.20
CA ALA A 562 -20.49 -7.16 4.37
C ALA A 562 -19.48 -8.18 4.91
N VAL A 563 -18.29 -7.73 5.36
CA VAL A 563 -17.31 -8.58 6.04
C VAL A 563 -17.89 -9.16 7.33
N ARG A 564 -18.65 -8.37 8.10
CA ARG A 564 -19.34 -8.86 9.29
C ARG A 564 -20.36 -9.94 8.94
N GLU A 565 -21.17 -9.72 7.90
CA GLU A 565 -22.19 -10.68 7.47
C GLU A 565 -21.56 -11.98 6.93
N GLU A 566 -20.52 -11.88 6.11
CA GLU A 566 -19.76 -13.03 5.60
C GLU A 566 -19.08 -13.81 6.73
N PHE A 567 -18.54 -13.09 7.72
CA PHE A 567 -17.98 -13.69 8.93
C PHE A 567 -19.04 -14.34 9.82
N ASN A 568 -20.21 -13.73 9.97
CA ASN A 568 -21.34 -14.27 10.73
C ASN A 568 -21.93 -15.50 10.02
N GLN A 569 -22.00 -15.47 8.68
CA GLN A 569 -22.38 -16.58 7.83
C GLN A 569 -21.34 -17.72 7.90
N PHE A 570 -20.05 -17.41 8.08
CA PHE A 570 -18.96 -18.35 8.34
C PHE A 570 -18.93 -18.87 9.79
N LEU A 571 -19.52 -18.18 10.76
CA LEU A 571 -19.63 -18.69 12.13
C LEU A 571 -20.90 -19.49 12.36
N PHE A 572 -22.08 -18.94 12.03
CA PHE A 572 -23.38 -19.52 12.40
C PHE A 572 -24.10 -20.26 11.27
N GLY A 573 -23.77 -19.94 10.01
CA GLY A 573 -24.34 -20.63 8.85
C GLY A 573 -25.75 -20.14 8.55
N SER A 574 -26.15 -20.16 7.28
CA SER A 574 -27.46 -19.64 6.87
C SER A 574 -28.59 -20.50 7.46
N PRO A 575 -29.59 -19.92 8.15
CA PRO A 575 -30.77 -20.66 8.55
C PRO A 575 -31.66 -20.90 7.33
N GLY A 576 -31.53 -22.07 6.70
CA GLY A 576 -32.58 -22.66 5.85
C GLY A 576 -32.26 -22.80 4.36
N GLN A 577 -31.93 -24.02 3.92
CA GLN A 577 -32.88 -24.91 3.23
C GLN A 577 -32.24 -26.31 3.08
N PRO A 578 -32.83 -27.37 3.64
CA PRO A 578 -32.36 -28.73 3.40
C PRO A 578 -32.84 -29.22 2.04
N GLY A 579 -31.90 -29.53 1.15
CA GLY A 579 -32.12 -30.40 0.00
C GLY A 579 -32.29 -29.70 -1.35
N GLN A 580 -31.25 -29.74 -2.17
CA GLN A 580 -31.28 -30.40 -3.48
C GLN A 580 -29.87 -30.45 -4.06
N GLY A 581 -29.41 -31.67 -4.31
CA GLY A 581 -28.07 -32.01 -4.78
C GLY A 581 -27.84 -33.50 -4.56
N GLN A 582 -28.80 -34.33 -4.99
CA GLN A 582 -28.58 -35.75 -5.15
C GLN A 582 -27.97 -35.96 -6.53
N ASP A 583 -26.66 -36.21 -6.56
CA ASP A 583 -26.01 -36.86 -7.68
C ASP A 583 -25.87 -38.35 -7.32
N ALA A 584 -26.20 -39.21 -8.28
CA ALA A 584 -26.50 -40.64 -8.12
C ALA A 584 -25.31 -41.56 -7.80
N ASP A 585 -24.23 -41.05 -7.20
CA ASP A 585 -23.04 -41.82 -6.83
C ASP A 585 -22.62 -41.54 -5.38
N GLY A 586 -23.52 -41.78 -4.41
CA GLY A 586 -23.20 -42.12 -3.01
C GLY A 586 -22.17 -41.28 -2.23
N LYS A 587 -21.78 -40.11 -2.72
CA LYS A 587 -20.69 -39.30 -2.20
C LYS A 587 -21.13 -37.85 -2.14
N THR A 588 -22.05 -37.59 -1.22
CA THR A 588 -22.32 -36.22 -0.78
C THR A 588 -21.08 -35.72 -0.05
N VAL A 589 -20.14 -35.15 -0.80
CA VAL A 589 -19.19 -34.20 -0.26
C VAL A 589 -20.05 -33.10 0.33
N ALA A 590 -20.05 -32.96 1.65
CA ALA A 590 -20.59 -31.80 2.32
C ALA A 590 -19.79 -30.58 1.82
N LEU A 591 -20.20 -30.01 0.69
CA LEU A 591 -19.74 -28.74 0.14
C LEU A 591 -20.31 -27.57 0.95
N ASN A 592 -20.35 -27.74 2.26
CA ASN A 592 -20.65 -26.67 3.16
C ASN A 592 -19.72 -26.87 4.35
N GLY A 593 -18.84 -25.90 4.58
CA GLY A 593 -17.62 -25.99 5.41
C GLY A 593 -17.83 -26.27 6.90
N GLY A 594 -18.86 -27.03 7.30
CA GLY A 594 -19.18 -27.39 8.67
C GLY A 594 -18.06 -28.13 9.39
N ALA A 595 -17.33 -29.03 8.72
CA ALA A 595 -16.22 -29.76 9.35
C ALA A 595 -15.04 -28.84 9.72
N MET A 596 -14.67 -27.93 8.81
CA MET A 596 -13.61 -26.93 9.05
C MET A 596 -14.04 -25.90 10.09
N ARG A 597 -15.30 -25.46 10.06
CA ARG A 597 -15.88 -24.55 11.06
C ARG A 597 -15.93 -25.18 12.45
N GLN A 598 -16.34 -26.44 12.55
CA GLN A 598 -16.43 -27.18 13.82
C GLN A 598 -15.05 -27.51 14.39
N ALA A 599 -14.03 -27.69 13.53
CA ALA A 599 -12.63 -27.80 13.96
C ALA A 599 -12.07 -26.46 14.48
N SER A 600 -12.28 -25.34 13.76
CA SER A 600 -11.85 -24.01 14.20
C SER A 600 -12.57 -23.51 15.47
N LEU A 601 -13.79 -23.99 15.75
CA LEU A 601 -14.50 -23.69 17.00
C LEU A 601 -14.01 -24.54 18.20
N LYS A 602 -13.41 -25.71 17.96
CA LYS A 602 -12.86 -26.57 19.03
C LYS A 602 -11.48 -26.10 19.49
N ASP A 603 -10.64 -25.63 18.56
CA ASP A 603 -9.30 -25.14 18.86
C ASP A 603 -9.30 -23.80 19.64
N PRO A 604 -8.67 -23.71 20.83
CA PRO A 604 -8.62 -22.48 21.62
C PRO A 604 -7.89 -21.32 20.95
N GLU A 605 -6.86 -21.59 20.13
CA GLU A 605 -6.12 -20.52 19.44
C GLU A 605 -6.94 -19.92 18.28
N SER A 606 -7.59 -20.78 17.49
CA SER A 606 -8.53 -20.35 16.45
C SER A 606 -9.70 -19.54 17.02
N ARG A 607 -10.24 -19.94 18.19
CA ARG A 607 -11.27 -19.14 18.90
C ARG A 607 -10.77 -17.76 19.31
N ALA A 608 -9.53 -17.66 19.81
CA ALA A 608 -8.93 -16.37 20.17
C ALA A 608 -8.75 -15.47 18.92
N ARG A 609 -8.32 -16.05 17.79
CA ARG A 609 -8.18 -15.32 16.52
C ARG A 609 -9.54 -14.87 15.96
N LEU A 610 -10.57 -15.72 16.01
CA LEU A 610 -11.93 -15.36 15.59
C LEU A 610 -12.53 -14.24 16.47
N ALA A 611 -12.29 -14.28 17.78
CA ALA A 611 -12.69 -13.20 18.68
C ALA A 611 -11.94 -11.89 18.37
N ALA A 612 -10.64 -11.95 18.09
CA ALA A 612 -9.84 -10.79 17.71
C ALA A 612 -10.29 -10.17 16.38
N ILE A 613 -10.67 -10.98 15.38
CA ILE A 613 -11.22 -10.50 14.11
C ILE A 613 -12.57 -9.82 14.33
N ARG A 614 -13.47 -10.43 15.11
CA ARG A 614 -14.76 -9.83 15.45
C ARG A 614 -14.60 -8.48 16.16
N ASP A 615 -13.73 -8.42 17.14
CA ASP A 615 -13.44 -7.20 17.89
C ASP A 615 -12.80 -6.12 17.00
N ALA A 616 -11.93 -6.50 16.05
CA ALA A 616 -11.37 -5.57 15.07
C ALA A 616 -12.43 -5.00 14.11
N VAL A 617 -13.34 -5.85 13.62
CA VAL A 617 -14.48 -5.43 12.76
C VAL A 617 -15.43 -4.50 13.53
N GLU A 618 -15.77 -4.84 14.77
CA GLU A 618 -16.64 -4.01 15.61
C GLU A 618 -16.00 -2.68 16.01
N ARG A 619 -14.67 -2.65 16.23
CA ARG A 619 -13.91 -1.41 16.39
C ARG A 619 -13.89 -0.57 15.11
N ALA A 620 -13.77 -1.20 13.94
CA ALA A 620 -13.83 -0.51 12.66
C ALA A 620 -15.23 0.09 12.38
N GLU A 621 -16.32 -0.64 12.65
CA GLU A 621 -17.68 -0.12 12.52
C GLU A 621 -17.92 1.10 13.43
N ARG A 622 -17.50 1.03 14.69
CA ARG A 622 -17.63 2.16 15.63
C ARG A 622 -16.79 3.36 15.21
N ALA A 623 -15.57 3.14 14.73
CA ALA A 623 -14.71 4.22 14.24
C ALA A 623 -15.31 4.90 12.99
N LEU A 624 -15.82 4.12 12.03
CA LEU A 624 -16.49 4.65 10.85
C LEU A 624 -17.77 5.42 11.21
N GLY A 625 -18.57 4.91 12.15
CA GLY A 625 -19.76 5.61 12.65
C GLY A 625 -19.41 6.92 13.36
N ALA A 626 -18.34 6.95 14.16
CA ALA A 626 -17.85 8.18 14.79
C ALA A 626 -17.38 9.21 13.75
N CYS A 627 -16.61 8.78 12.73
CA CYS A 627 -16.19 9.66 11.63
C CYS A 627 -17.37 10.17 10.81
N ALA A 628 -18.39 9.35 10.54
CA ALA A 628 -19.60 9.77 9.84
C ALA A 628 -20.37 10.84 10.65
N HIS A 629 -20.45 10.66 11.98
CA HIS A 629 -21.06 11.65 12.86
C HIS A 629 -20.27 12.96 12.93
N GLU A 630 -18.94 12.90 13.00
CA GLU A 630 -18.09 14.10 12.94
C GLU A 630 -18.26 14.84 11.60
N ILE A 631 -18.35 14.10 10.49
CA ILE A 631 -18.60 14.70 9.17
C ILE A 631 -19.98 15.34 9.08
N ASP A 632 -21.02 14.76 9.70
CA ASP A 632 -22.33 15.42 9.80
C ASP A 632 -22.23 16.75 10.56
N GLN A 633 -21.52 16.76 11.69
CA GLN A 633 -21.33 17.99 12.46
C GLN A 633 -20.54 19.04 11.67
N VAL A 634 -19.50 18.62 10.93
CA VAL A 634 -18.72 19.53 10.07
C VAL A 634 -19.57 20.01 8.88
N THR A 635 -20.43 19.16 8.33
CA THR A 635 -21.35 19.54 7.23
C THR A 635 -22.39 20.55 7.69
N ASP A 636 -23.00 20.32 8.86
CA ASP A 636 -23.99 21.23 9.44
C ASP A 636 -23.37 22.57 9.86
N THR A 637 -22.15 22.56 10.43
CA THR A 637 -21.43 23.80 10.70
C THR A 637 -21.03 24.54 9.42
N ALA A 638 -20.61 23.82 8.36
CA ALA A 638 -20.33 24.42 7.05
C ALA A 638 -21.59 24.99 6.38
N GLN A 639 -22.75 24.33 6.50
CA GLN A 639 -24.03 24.85 6.00
C GLN A 639 -24.48 26.10 6.76
N ARG A 640 -24.32 26.12 8.08
CA ARG A 640 -24.59 27.32 8.90
C ARG A 640 -23.64 28.46 8.56
N LEU A 641 -22.37 28.16 8.31
CA LEU A 641 -21.39 29.14 7.84
C LEU A 641 -21.72 29.67 6.44
N ALA A 642 -22.12 28.79 5.51
CA ALA A 642 -22.55 29.18 4.16
C ALA A 642 -23.79 30.07 4.19
N ALA A 643 -24.76 29.78 5.06
CA ALA A 643 -25.93 30.63 5.26
C ALA A 643 -25.54 32.01 5.81
N SER A 644 -24.69 32.06 6.84
CA SER A 644 -24.19 33.31 7.41
C SER A 644 -23.39 34.14 6.39
N ALA A 645 -22.50 33.50 5.63
CA ALA A 645 -21.71 34.17 4.59
C ALA A 645 -22.58 34.67 3.43
N SER A 646 -23.62 33.92 3.07
CA SER A 646 -24.60 34.34 2.06
C SER A 646 -25.44 35.53 2.52
N ASP A 647 -25.85 35.54 3.80
CA ASP A 647 -26.55 36.68 4.39
C ASP A 647 -25.66 37.92 4.46
N GLU A 648 -24.37 37.75 4.80
CA GLU A 648 -23.38 38.84 4.80
C GLU A 648 -23.12 39.37 3.39
N ALA A 649 -22.98 38.49 2.40
CA ALA A 649 -22.85 38.86 0.99
C ALA A 649 -24.09 39.61 0.49
N ARG A 650 -25.30 39.19 0.89
CA ARG A 650 -26.55 39.87 0.53
C ARG A 650 -26.65 41.24 1.19
N LEU A 651 -26.33 41.36 2.48
CA LEU A 651 -26.27 42.64 3.19
C LEU A 651 -25.26 43.60 2.56
N ALA A 652 -24.07 43.12 2.18
CA ALA A 652 -23.06 43.92 1.51
C ALA A 652 -23.53 44.38 0.11
N THR A 653 -24.25 43.52 -0.62
CA THR A 653 -24.82 43.84 -1.94
C THR A 653 -25.97 44.85 -1.83
N ASP A 654 -26.85 44.70 -0.84
CA ASP A 654 -27.93 45.64 -0.55
C ASP A 654 -27.37 47.01 -0.13
N GLN A 655 -26.27 47.04 0.64
CA GLN A 655 -25.56 48.27 0.97
C GLN A 655 -24.94 48.93 -0.27
N LEU A 656 -24.32 48.16 -1.18
CA LEU A 656 -23.81 48.69 -2.45
C LEU A 656 -24.94 49.26 -3.33
N ALA A 657 -26.09 48.59 -3.38
CA ALA A 657 -27.26 49.06 -4.13
C ALA A 657 -27.81 50.37 -3.54
N ALA A 658 -28.01 50.42 -2.22
CA ALA A 658 -28.47 51.63 -1.53
C ALA A 658 -27.47 52.80 -1.65
N GLN A 659 -26.15 52.52 -1.60
CA GLN A 659 -25.12 53.54 -1.81
C GLN A 659 -25.06 54.02 -3.26
N SER A 660 -25.26 53.12 -4.24
CA SER A 660 -25.36 53.51 -5.65
C SER A 660 -26.57 54.39 -5.90
N GLU A 661 -27.69 54.14 -5.23
CA GLU A 661 -28.90 54.95 -5.32
C GLU A 661 -28.71 56.32 -4.63
N TYR A 662 -28.03 56.35 -3.49
CA TYR A 662 -27.58 57.59 -2.82
C TYR A 662 -26.60 58.40 -3.70
N LEU A 663 -25.62 57.75 -4.33
CA LEU A 663 -24.67 58.39 -5.25
C LEU A 663 -25.40 58.94 -6.47
N LYS A 664 -26.39 58.21 -7.00
CA LYS A 664 -27.24 58.65 -8.10
C LYS A 664 -28.04 59.89 -7.72
N ALA A 665 -28.64 59.93 -6.52
CA ALA A 665 -29.34 61.11 -6.01
C ALA A 665 -28.40 62.31 -5.75
N LEU A 666 -27.16 62.06 -5.31
CA LEU A 666 -26.13 63.09 -5.12
C LEU A 666 -25.64 63.65 -6.48
N LEU A 667 -25.51 62.79 -7.49
CA LEU A 667 -25.19 63.20 -8.86
C LEU A 667 -26.35 63.97 -9.51
N ASP A 668 -27.59 63.54 -9.28
CA ASP A 668 -28.80 64.22 -9.76
C ASP A 668 -28.91 65.63 -9.16
N THR A 669 -28.68 65.76 -7.85
CA THR A 669 -28.67 67.06 -7.15
C THR A 669 -27.50 67.95 -7.54
N LEU A 670 -26.33 67.40 -7.92
CA LEU A 670 -25.24 68.17 -8.51
C LEU A 670 -25.53 68.58 -9.95
N SER A 671 -26.24 67.75 -10.73
CA SER A 671 -26.64 68.05 -12.10
C SER A 671 -27.78 69.07 -12.20
N HIS A 672 -28.60 69.20 -11.15
CA HIS A 672 -29.68 70.17 -11.05
C HIS A 672 -29.31 71.49 -10.35
N ARG A 673 -28.02 71.72 -10.06
CA ARG A 673 -27.55 72.93 -9.36
C ARG A 673 -27.33 74.14 -10.28
N ASP A 674 -28.34 74.46 -11.09
CA ASP A 674 -28.58 75.77 -11.70
C ASP A 674 -30.01 76.25 -11.34
N ALA A 675 -30.34 76.37 -10.05
CA ALA A 675 -31.40 77.23 -9.48
C ALA A 675 -31.36 77.19 -7.93
N PRO A 676 -31.61 78.30 -7.20
CA PRO A 676 -31.36 78.37 -5.75
C PRO A 676 -32.59 78.09 -4.85
N GLN A 677 -32.27 77.64 -3.62
CA GLN A 677 -33.05 77.63 -2.34
C GLN A 677 -34.09 76.54 -2.06
N ALA A 678 -33.80 75.66 -1.07
CA ALA A 678 -34.48 75.60 0.24
C ALA A 678 -33.95 74.41 1.09
N ILE A 679 -33.22 74.72 2.17
CA ILE A 679 -32.92 73.78 3.27
C ILE A 679 -33.71 74.28 4.48
N ALA A 680 -34.78 73.58 4.86
CA ALA A 680 -35.36 73.54 6.21
C ALA A 680 -36.61 72.64 6.21
N ASP A 681 -36.43 71.35 6.48
CA ASP A 681 -37.29 70.49 7.31
C ASP A 681 -37.04 69.01 7.00
N GLY A 682 -36.60 68.26 8.01
CA GLY A 682 -36.42 66.80 7.89
C GLY A 682 -35.58 66.17 9.01
N THR A 683 -34.81 66.95 9.76
CA THR A 683 -33.95 66.44 10.84
C THR A 683 -34.66 66.31 12.20
N ALA A 684 -35.95 65.96 12.24
CA ALA A 684 -36.71 65.85 13.49
C ALA A 684 -37.46 64.52 13.73
N GLU A 685 -37.50 63.55 12.81
CA GLU A 685 -38.33 62.34 13.01
C GLU A 685 -37.62 60.98 13.11
N ALA A 686 -36.30 60.87 12.88
CA ALA A 686 -35.62 59.57 12.99
C ALA A 686 -35.12 59.23 14.42
N GLY A 687 -35.16 60.18 15.36
CA GLY A 687 -34.65 60.02 16.74
C GLY A 687 -35.62 59.40 17.76
N ARG A 688 -36.83 58.99 17.37
CA ARG A 688 -37.88 58.50 18.30
C ARG A 688 -38.34 57.05 18.11
N ARG A 689 -37.62 56.22 17.35
CA ARG A 689 -37.89 54.77 17.25
C ARG A 689 -36.79 53.87 17.79
N ALA A 690 -35.89 54.41 18.62
CA ALA A 690 -34.89 53.65 19.37
C ALA A 690 -35.15 53.76 20.89
N SER A 691 -36.33 53.34 21.34
CA SER A 691 -36.58 53.01 22.75
C SER A 691 -37.81 52.11 22.85
N GLY A 692 -37.56 50.81 22.82
CA GLY A 692 -38.57 49.77 22.91
C GLY A 692 -37.90 48.46 23.32
N ARG A 693 -37.46 48.41 24.58
CA ARG A 693 -36.96 47.19 25.23
C ARG A 693 -38.15 46.53 25.94
N PRO A 694 -38.39 45.23 25.75
CA PRO A 694 -38.99 44.41 26.79
C PRO A 694 -37.97 43.45 27.40
N GLN A 695 -38.20 43.24 28.68
CA GLN A 695 -37.54 42.41 29.66
C GLN A 695 -37.62 40.90 29.36
N ASP A 696 -36.57 40.18 29.79
CA ASP A 696 -36.60 38.93 30.59
C ASP A 696 -37.67 37.86 30.29
N ARG A 697 -37.23 36.65 29.91
CA ARG A 697 -37.21 35.46 30.80
C ARG A 697 -36.93 34.15 30.05
N ASP A 698 -36.05 33.37 30.67
CA ASP A 698 -36.11 31.92 30.96
C ASP A 698 -36.59 30.88 29.92
N ALA A 699 -35.75 29.83 29.89
CA ALA A 699 -36.07 28.40 29.84
C ALA A 699 -36.55 27.76 28.53
N GLY A 700 -35.79 26.76 28.10
CA GLY A 700 -36.09 25.80 27.05
C GLY A 700 -34.85 25.07 26.60
#